data_AF-A0A8X7BSI5-F1
#
_entry.id   AF-A0A8X7BSI5-F1
#
_cell.length_a   1.000
_cell.length_b   1.000
_cell.length_c   1.000
_cell.angle_alpha   90.00
_cell.angle_beta   90.00
_cell.angle_gamma   90.00
#
_symmetry.space_group_name_H-M   'P 1'
#
loop_
_entity.id
_entity.type
_entity.pdbx_description
1 polymer ?
#
loop_
_entity_poly.entity_id
_entity_poly.type
_entity_poly.pdbx_seq_one_letter_code
_entity_poly.pdbx_strand_id
1 'polypeptide(L)'
;MNRFINKLFKYHAIKYHSYSGVYGFRIQPTVDLNLGKSVSAAKYINNAYHITEAFRNHGYKIANLNPLAESTSVYLPHLDPLNYGLENNKTVSVDGFFHSNQTKITCEELLETLKKIYCNKIGVELQHLHENEKEWLTREFEKIQLECKISHEEKKDLVNELIKSEVFDNFLATKFATVKRYGGEGAESMIGFFLEIFRQSCLAGLKDVVIGIPHRGRLNLLTGLLNFPPVIMFKKMLGFPEFPSDIDATGDVLSHLTGLTEYKFKDSSVHITLLPNPSHLEAVSPVVVGYARSRLQTLKLADYETNSSKEVDYPVLPIQVHGDASFSGQGVVMETIAMSNVPHYSVGGSIHLIVNNQIGFTTPQERGRSSEHASDLMKMIGAPIIHVNGDHPEEVLKATRLAFSYRQKFKKDIMINLLCFRRWGHNELDDPTFTNPMMYKIIHSRKSVPNIYAEKLINGGEVTKEDVNEMSSTYYNTLNENLKLSQDHKTELSGMQKVWNKDLSLKDSVSVWDTGISMDVLKFIGFKSVQLPETFNIHPTLAKNFVQERLKKIEKGNQLDWASAEALAIGSVLFQGHNVRISGQDVGRGTFSHRHVMLVDQNCGEIYVPLNHMTEMQEAHLEVANSILSEEGVLGFEYGFNVENTNNLTIWEAQFGDFFNSAQVVFDTCISSGETKWLLPSNLVILLPHGYDGAGPEHSSCRLERFLQMCDSSENKIDTDDVNWHIANPTTPAQYFHLLRNQVVSKLLKPLIIVGPKVLLRHPSAISSLQEMIPGTNFKSVLEDNSVSAKNVKKIIFCSGKHFYLLQKEKESRNVNDCAIIRIEKLCPFPAEEIHRIIKNFKNVQNFVWSQEEHQNMGAWTFVESRFRNLLGCQLKYAGRRPLCTPAVGIGKLHQEEARFCKAKLDPCKSCKSKIHHYLLCERISSRGQSPTGWPGPNEATGYDSSLLRSKGTLLQTCNVIAYQEGETKIARVLLNNDSESCWITELRGYYETENIAERKIISFFFWLRQRSRENI
;
A
#
# COMPACT_ATOMS: atom_id res chain seq x y z
N MET A 1 -25.42 -40.31 -28.43
CA MET A 1 -25.45 -38.89 -28.03
C MET A 1 -24.82 -38.63 -26.65
N ASN A 2 -25.30 -39.20 -25.54
CA ASN A 2 -24.82 -38.84 -24.18
C ASN A 2 -23.31 -39.03 -23.92
N ARG A 3 -22.63 -40.02 -24.54
CA ARG A 3 -21.16 -40.13 -24.48
C ARG A 3 -20.39 -39.00 -25.21
N PHE A 4 -21.04 -38.30 -26.14
CA PHE A 4 -20.47 -37.14 -26.84
C PHE A 4 -20.75 -35.84 -26.06
N ILE A 5 -21.93 -35.73 -25.46
CA ILE A 5 -22.32 -34.59 -24.61
C ILE A 5 -21.43 -34.52 -23.35
N ASN A 6 -21.08 -35.65 -22.73
CA ASN A 6 -20.13 -35.68 -21.60
C ASN A 6 -18.69 -35.27 -21.97
N LYS A 7 -18.32 -35.21 -23.26
CA LYS A 7 -17.04 -34.60 -23.71
C LYS A 7 -17.14 -33.09 -23.92
N LEU A 8 -18.34 -32.55 -24.12
CA LEU A 8 -18.58 -31.12 -24.38
C LEU A 8 -18.85 -30.30 -23.10
N PHE A 9 -19.24 -30.92 -21.99
CA PHE A 9 -19.46 -30.24 -20.70
C PHE A 9 -18.26 -30.27 -19.73
N LYS A 10 -17.05 -30.52 -20.23
CA LYS A 10 -15.79 -30.27 -19.49
C LYS A 10 -15.24 -28.84 -19.67
N TYR A 11 -16.09 -27.87 -20.02
CA TYR A 11 -15.87 -26.46 -19.70
C TYR A 11 -16.05 -26.21 -18.19
N HIS A 12 -15.21 -26.84 -17.36
CA HIS A 12 -14.74 -26.10 -16.20
C HIS A 12 -14.03 -24.87 -16.77
N ALA A 13 -14.38 -23.68 -16.28
CA ALA A 13 -13.81 -22.44 -16.80
C ALA A 13 -12.29 -22.58 -16.88
N ILE A 14 -11.73 -22.43 -18.08
CA ILE A 14 -10.29 -22.54 -18.32
C ILE A 14 -9.67 -21.28 -17.71
N LYS A 15 -9.45 -21.34 -16.39
CA LYS A 15 -8.81 -20.28 -15.61
C LYS A 15 -7.37 -20.14 -16.10
N TYR A 16 -6.77 -18.99 -15.85
CA TYR A 16 -5.34 -18.85 -15.92
C TYR A 16 -4.74 -19.67 -14.74
N HIS A 17 -4.17 -20.85 -15.00
CA HIS A 17 -3.77 -21.77 -13.94
C HIS A 17 -2.60 -22.68 -14.34
N SER A 18 -1.75 -23.02 -13.37
CA SER A 18 -0.91 -24.21 -13.46
C SER A 18 -1.66 -25.42 -12.91
N TYR A 19 -1.51 -26.59 -13.54
CA TYR A 19 -1.96 -27.89 -13.02
C TYR A 19 -0.95 -28.53 -12.06
N SER A 20 0.30 -28.06 -12.09
CA SER A 20 1.43 -28.56 -11.29
C SER A 20 1.84 -27.60 -10.17
N GLY A 21 1.25 -26.40 -10.12
CA GLY A 21 1.71 -25.27 -9.31
C GLY A 21 2.84 -24.51 -10.00
N VAL A 22 3.35 -23.47 -9.34
CA VAL A 22 4.61 -22.76 -9.70
C VAL A 22 5.28 -22.33 -8.40
N TYR A 23 6.54 -21.88 -8.43
CA TYR A 23 7.17 -21.36 -7.22
C TYR A 23 6.36 -20.19 -6.64
N GLY A 24 6.02 -20.26 -5.36
CA GLY A 24 5.12 -19.31 -4.70
C GLY A 24 3.61 -19.56 -4.94
N PHE A 25 3.22 -20.66 -5.58
CA PHE A 25 1.80 -21.05 -5.62
C PHE A 25 1.64 -22.57 -5.67
N ARG A 26 1.16 -23.14 -4.57
CA ARG A 26 0.74 -24.54 -4.50
C ARG A 26 -0.76 -24.66 -4.73
N ILE A 27 -1.15 -25.65 -5.53
CA ILE A 27 -2.57 -26.01 -5.69
C ILE A 27 -3.03 -26.65 -4.38
N GLN A 28 -3.96 -25.99 -3.69
CA GLN A 28 -4.66 -26.60 -2.58
C GLN A 28 -5.44 -27.81 -3.09
N PRO A 29 -5.36 -28.99 -2.44
CA PRO A 29 -6.32 -30.05 -2.70
C PRO A 29 -7.72 -29.49 -2.55
N THR A 30 -8.62 -29.74 -3.51
CA THR A 30 -10.04 -29.49 -3.27
C THR A 30 -10.47 -30.36 -2.11
N VAL A 31 -10.66 -29.75 -0.94
CA VAL A 31 -11.16 -30.45 0.23
C VAL A 31 -12.56 -30.92 -0.13
N ASP A 32 -12.68 -32.20 -0.49
CA ASP A 32 -13.96 -32.86 -0.74
C ASP A 32 -14.63 -33.02 0.62
N LEU A 33 -15.27 -31.94 1.04
CA LEU A 33 -16.06 -31.86 2.25
C LEU A 33 -17.27 -32.75 2.04
N ASN A 34 -17.06 -34.04 2.32
CA ASN A 34 -18.09 -35.06 2.49
C ASN A 34 -18.97 -34.66 3.70
N LEU A 35 -19.79 -33.63 3.48
CA LEU A 35 -20.95 -33.33 4.30
C LEU A 35 -21.83 -34.57 4.23
N GLY A 36 -21.90 -35.27 5.36
CA GLY A 36 -22.71 -36.47 5.48
C GLY A 36 -24.13 -36.19 4.99
N LYS A 37 -24.60 -36.93 4.00
CA LYS A 37 -25.99 -36.88 3.52
C LYS A 37 -26.91 -37.48 4.59
N SER A 38 -27.10 -36.78 5.69
CA SER A 38 -27.89 -37.24 6.85
C SER A 38 -28.86 -36.18 7.39
N VAL A 39 -29.37 -35.29 6.52
CA VAL A 39 -30.52 -34.41 6.86
C VAL A 39 -31.53 -34.30 5.69
N SER A 40 -31.98 -35.45 5.15
CA SER A 40 -33.00 -35.48 4.07
C SER A 40 -34.27 -36.22 4.49
N ALA A 41 -35.17 -35.52 5.19
CA ALA A 41 -36.63 -35.74 5.20
C ALA A 41 -37.32 -34.70 6.10
N ALA A 42 -36.82 -34.53 7.33
CA ALA A 42 -37.47 -33.71 8.37
C ALA A 42 -37.35 -32.19 8.17
N LYS A 43 -36.36 -31.71 7.39
CA LYS A 43 -36.04 -30.28 7.19
C LYS A 43 -37.18 -29.44 6.59
N TYR A 44 -38.17 -30.07 5.92
CA TYR A 44 -39.23 -29.36 5.18
C TYR A 44 -40.52 -29.08 5.98
N ILE A 45 -40.63 -29.55 7.23
CA ILE A 45 -41.91 -29.50 8.00
C ILE A 45 -41.73 -28.95 9.43
N ASN A 46 -40.48 -28.79 9.92
CA ASN A 46 -40.25 -28.39 11.30
C ASN A 46 -40.08 -26.86 11.47
N ASN A 47 -41.12 -26.20 11.95
CA ASN A 47 -41.11 -24.76 12.26
C ASN A 47 -40.00 -24.37 13.26
N ALA A 48 -39.58 -25.28 14.14
CA ALA A 48 -38.46 -25.05 15.06
C ALA A 48 -37.09 -24.95 14.35
N TYR A 49 -36.93 -25.56 13.17
CA TYR A 49 -35.74 -25.34 12.34
C TYR A 49 -35.74 -23.95 11.70
N HIS A 50 -36.90 -23.49 11.22
CA HIS A 50 -37.02 -22.19 10.57
C HIS A 50 -36.79 -21.01 11.52
N ILE A 51 -37.29 -21.07 12.76
CA ILE A 51 -36.97 -20.04 13.77
C ILE A 51 -35.47 -20.08 14.13
N THR A 52 -34.85 -21.26 14.29
CA THR A 52 -33.41 -21.40 14.55
C THR A 52 -32.56 -20.80 13.42
N GLU A 53 -32.88 -21.05 12.15
CA GLU A 53 -32.23 -20.37 11.03
C GLU A 53 -32.46 -18.86 11.04
N ALA A 54 -33.64 -18.37 11.45
CA ALA A 54 -33.85 -16.93 11.58
C ALA A 54 -32.96 -16.30 12.66
N PHE A 55 -32.81 -16.96 13.82
CA PHE A 55 -31.86 -16.52 14.86
C PHE A 55 -30.40 -16.57 14.39
N ARG A 56 -29.99 -17.62 13.65
CA ARG A 56 -28.65 -17.70 13.03
C ARG A 56 -28.37 -16.57 12.06
N ASN A 57 -29.35 -16.21 11.22
CA ASN A 57 -29.15 -15.20 10.17
C ASN A 57 -29.41 -13.75 10.65
N HIS A 58 -30.16 -13.55 11.74
CA HIS A 58 -30.63 -12.21 12.14
C HIS A 58 -30.53 -11.89 13.64
N GLY A 59 -30.20 -12.84 14.52
CA GLY A 59 -30.11 -12.62 15.96
C GLY A 59 -29.10 -11.54 16.35
N TYR A 60 -27.99 -11.44 15.61
CA TYR A 60 -26.97 -10.40 15.83
C TYR A 60 -27.52 -8.96 15.73
N LYS A 61 -28.61 -8.74 14.98
CA LYS A 61 -29.25 -7.42 14.80
C LYS A 61 -29.98 -6.93 16.05
N ILE A 62 -30.33 -7.84 16.96
CA ILE A 62 -30.93 -7.52 18.26
C ILE A 62 -30.01 -7.91 19.44
N ALA A 63 -28.75 -8.24 19.14
CA ALA A 63 -27.78 -8.61 20.15
C ALA A 63 -27.31 -7.38 20.95
N ASN A 64 -27.02 -7.58 22.24
CA ASN A 64 -26.56 -6.54 23.16
C ASN A 64 -25.05 -6.23 22.95
N LEU A 65 -24.74 -5.72 21.75
CA LEU A 65 -23.38 -5.52 21.25
C LEU A 65 -22.80 -4.15 21.61
N ASN A 66 -23.63 -3.11 21.65
CA ASN A 66 -23.16 -1.74 21.84
C ASN A 66 -23.03 -1.40 23.35
N PRO A 67 -21.84 -1.06 23.87
CA PRO A 67 -21.66 -0.68 25.27
C PRO A 67 -22.29 0.67 25.65
N LEU A 68 -22.62 1.52 24.67
CA LEU A 68 -23.22 2.84 24.89
C LEU A 68 -24.75 2.85 24.72
N ALA A 69 -25.36 1.77 24.24
CA ALA A 69 -26.80 1.69 24.05
C ALA A 69 -27.49 1.17 25.32
N GLU A 70 -28.61 1.80 25.70
CA GLU A 70 -29.57 1.14 26.58
C GLU A 70 -30.15 -0.09 25.87
N SER A 71 -30.40 -1.18 26.61
CA SER A 71 -30.86 -2.45 26.06
C SER A 71 -32.33 -2.38 25.61
N THR A 72 -32.61 -1.69 24.51
CA THR A 72 -33.94 -1.56 23.93
C THR A 72 -34.39 -2.85 23.27
N SER A 73 -35.61 -3.30 23.57
CA SER A 73 -36.23 -4.46 22.92
C SER A 73 -36.63 -4.09 21.49
N VAL A 74 -35.74 -4.35 20.52
CA VAL A 74 -36.03 -4.20 19.09
C VAL A 74 -36.86 -5.38 18.64
N TYR A 75 -38.13 -5.14 18.31
CA TYR A 75 -38.98 -6.17 17.68
C TYR A 75 -38.51 -6.42 16.24
N LEU A 76 -38.02 -7.64 15.99
CA LEU A 76 -37.67 -8.09 14.64
C LEU A 76 -38.71 -9.15 14.20
N PRO A 77 -39.56 -8.88 13.18
CA PRO A 77 -40.61 -9.82 12.75
C PRO A 77 -40.09 -11.22 12.40
N HIS A 78 -38.85 -11.32 11.89
CA HIS A 78 -38.21 -12.60 11.58
C HIS A 78 -37.87 -13.46 12.81
N LEU A 79 -37.87 -12.90 14.03
CA LEU A 79 -37.55 -13.62 15.27
C LEU A 79 -38.80 -13.82 16.15
N ASP A 80 -39.98 -13.44 15.66
CA ASP A 80 -41.25 -13.66 16.33
C ASP A 80 -41.72 -15.12 16.12
N PRO A 81 -41.83 -15.95 17.19
CA PRO A 81 -42.24 -17.34 17.08
C PRO A 81 -43.67 -17.52 16.53
N LEU A 82 -44.55 -16.52 16.68
CA LEU A 82 -45.92 -16.59 16.18
C LEU A 82 -45.96 -16.64 14.64
N ASN A 83 -45.02 -15.97 13.96
CA ASN A 83 -44.86 -16.04 12.50
C ASN A 83 -44.47 -17.44 12.00
N TYR A 84 -44.06 -18.34 12.91
CA TYR A 84 -43.75 -19.74 12.65
C TYR A 84 -44.76 -20.71 13.29
N GLY A 85 -45.90 -20.23 13.82
CA GLY A 85 -46.88 -21.09 14.50
C GLY A 85 -46.31 -21.85 15.70
N LEU A 86 -45.39 -21.20 16.42
CA LEU A 86 -44.78 -21.69 17.65
C LEU A 86 -45.35 -20.91 18.84
N GLU A 87 -45.92 -21.64 19.80
CA GLU A 87 -46.50 -21.12 21.05
C GLU A 87 -45.68 -21.67 22.22
N ASN A 88 -45.42 -20.87 23.28
CA ASN A 88 -44.45 -21.18 24.34
C ASN A 88 -44.52 -22.64 24.86
N ASN A 89 -45.72 -23.11 25.20
CA ASN A 89 -45.94 -24.42 25.83
C ASN A 89 -45.84 -25.62 24.87
N LYS A 90 -45.64 -25.40 23.56
CA LYS A 90 -45.59 -26.45 22.54
C LYS A 90 -44.22 -27.12 22.53
N THR A 91 -44.17 -28.42 22.79
CA THR A 91 -42.93 -29.20 22.64
C THR A 91 -42.58 -29.37 21.16
N VAL A 92 -41.34 -29.07 20.79
CA VAL A 92 -40.79 -29.21 19.44
C VAL A 92 -39.60 -30.17 19.45
N SER A 93 -39.36 -30.84 18.32
CA SER A 93 -38.13 -31.61 18.14
C SER A 93 -37.01 -30.69 17.65
N VAL A 94 -35.84 -30.83 18.25
CA VAL A 94 -34.60 -30.11 17.89
C VAL A 94 -33.50 -31.06 17.37
N ASP A 95 -33.86 -32.33 17.22
CA ASP A 95 -32.98 -33.41 16.77
C ASP A 95 -32.41 -33.14 15.37
N GLY A 96 -31.10 -33.37 15.22
CA GLY A 96 -30.37 -33.23 13.95
C GLY A 96 -30.13 -31.81 13.43
N PHE A 97 -30.50 -30.74 14.15
CA PHE A 97 -30.21 -29.35 13.71
C PHE A 97 -29.83 -28.34 14.79
N PHE A 98 -29.88 -28.71 16.08
CA PHE A 98 -29.53 -27.84 17.20
C PHE A 98 -28.50 -28.53 18.10
N HIS A 99 -27.48 -27.79 18.56
CA HIS A 99 -26.45 -28.35 19.45
C HIS A 99 -26.98 -28.52 20.89
N SER A 100 -27.73 -29.59 21.14
CA SER A 100 -28.30 -29.93 22.44
C SER A 100 -28.26 -31.43 22.72
N ASN A 101 -28.10 -31.80 24.00
CA ASN A 101 -28.22 -33.18 24.47
C ASN A 101 -29.69 -33.66 24.57
N GLN A 102 -30.66 -32.77 24.37
CA GLN A 102 -32.09 -33.07 24.37
C GLN A 102 -32.63 -33.04 22.93
N THR A 103 -33.35 -34.09 22.51
CA THR A 103 -33.96 -34.18 21.16
C THR A 103 -35.32 -33.48 21.05
N LYS A 104 -35.92 -33.12 22.19
CA LYS A 104 -37.18 -32.37 22.31
C LYS A 104 -37.10 -31.38 23.47
N ILE A 105 -37.57 -30.16 23.24
CA ILE A 105 -37.69 -29.07 24.23
C ILE A 105 -38.96 -28.26 23.98
N THR A 106 -39.39 -27.44 24.92
CA THR A 106 -40.48 -26.47 24.72
C THR A 106 -40.06 -25.34 23.76
N CYS A 107 -41.02 -24.64 23.16
CA CYS A 107 -40.73 -23.45 22.35
C CYS A 107 -40.10 -22.34 23.21
N GLU A 108 -40.50 -22.24 24.48
CA GLU A 108 -39.91 -21.30 25.45
C GLU A 108 -38.42 -21.58 25.68
N GLU A 109 -38.05 -22.81 26.07
CA GLU A 109 -36.64 -23.23 26.25
C GLU A 109 -35.80 -23.06 24.97
N LEU A 110 -36.38 -23.34 23.79
CA LEU A 110 -35.73 -23.12 22.50
C LEU A 110 -35.42 -21.64 22.30
N LEU A 111 -36.41 -20.76 22.49
CA LEU A 111 -36.26 -19.32 22.28
C LEU A 111 -35.31 -18.68 23.30
N GLU A 112 -35.33 -19.12 24.56
CA GLU A 112 -34.35 -18.68 25.57
C GLU A 112 -32.92 -19.08 25.17
N THR A 113 -32.73 -20.32 24.72
CA THR A 113 -31.42 -20.82 24.31
C THR A 113 -30.93 -20.11 23.04
N LEU A 114 -31.79 -19.90 22.04
CA LEU A 114 -31.47 -19.14 20.82
C LEU A 114 -31.11 -17.67 21.13
N LYS A 115 -31.85 -17.01 22.03
CA LYS A 115 -31.52 -15.65 22.50
C LYS A 115 -30.18 -15.63 23.22
N LYS A 116 -29.90 -16.60 24.08
CA LYS A 116 -28.64 -16.72 24.81
C LYS A 116 -27.42 -16.89 23.88
N ILE A 117 -27.57 -17.65 22.80
CA ILE A 117 -26.49 -17.88 21.81
C ILE A 117 -26.34 -16.69 20.87
N TYR A 118 -27.42 -16.23 20.22
CA TYR A 118 -27.35 -15.32 19.07
C TYR A 118 -27.66 -13.86 19.37
N CYS A 119 -28.24 -13.53 20.53
CA CYS A 119 -28.74 -12.19 20.88
C CYS A 119 -28.09 -11.61 22.15
N ASN A 120 -26.95 -12.15 22.57
CA ASN A 120 -26.28 -11.76 23.82
C ASN A 120 -25.12 -10.76 23.54
N LYS A 121 -23.93 -10.95 24.14
CA LYS A 121 -22.78 -10.05 24.01
C LYS A 121 -21.86 -10.34 22.83
N ILE A 122 -22.11 -11.43 22.10
CA ILE A 122 -21.49 -11.76 20.81
C ILE A 122 -22.62 -11.99 19.79
N GLY A 123 -22.39 -11.57 18.55
CA GLY A 123 -23.21 -11.88 17.39
C GLY A 123 -22.33 -12.25 16.20
N VAL A 124 -22.85 -13.06 15.28
CA VAL A 124 -22.13 -13.51 14.07
C VAL A 124 -22.96 -13.26 12.82
N GLU A 125 -22.32 -12.77 11.75
CA GLU A 125 -22.96 -12.65 10.43
C GLU A 125 -22.60 -13.88 9.58
N LEU A 126 -23.62 -14.69 9.27
CA LEU A 126 -23.47 -16.01 8.63
C LEU A 126 -24.03 -16.08 7.20
N GLN A 127 -24.91 -15.15 6.82
CA GLN A 127 -25.75 -15.28 5.62
C GLN A 127 -24.96 -15.15 4.29
N HIS A 128 -23.86 -14.41 4.28
CA HIS A 128 -23.03 -14.14 3.10
C HIS A 128 -21.89 -15.16 2.88
N LEU A 129 -21.79 -16.18 3.73
CA LEU A 129 -20.74 -17.20 3.69
C LEU A 129 -21.10 -18.36 2.74
N HIS A 130 -20.08 -19.09 2.30
CA HIS A 130 -20.31 -20.38 1.64
C HIS A 130 -20.86 -21.41 2.65
N GLU A 131 -21.74 -22.31 2.20
CA GLU A 131 -22.50 -23.21 3.09
C GLU A 131 -21.61 -24.06 4.03
N ASN A 132 -20.45 -24.52 3.56
CA ASN A 132 -19.50 -25.28 4.37
C ASN A 132 -18.85 -24.43 5.50
N GLU A 133 -18.52 -23.18 5.21
CA GLU A 133 -18.00 -22.22 6.18
C GLU A 133 -19.10 -21.83 7.17
N LYS A 134 -20.32 -21.60 6.66
CA LYS A 134 -21.52 -21.30 7.43
C LYS A 134 -21.87 -22.41 8.43
N GLU A 135 -21.98 -23.67 7.98
CA GLU A 135 -22.33 -24.81 8.82
C GLU A 135 -21.28 -25.04 9.92
N TRP A 136 -19.99 -24.97 9.58
CA TRP A 136 -18.91 -25.08 10.57
C TRP A 136 -18.96 -23.94 11.60
N LEU A 137 -19.06 -22.69 11.13
CA LEU A 137 -19.02 -21.52 12.00
C LEU A 137 -20.25 -21.46 12.93
N THR A 138 -21.41 -21.86 12.42
CA THR A 138 -22.64 -22.04 13.22
C THR A 138 -22.39 -23.01 14.37
N ARG A 139 -21.88 -24.21 14.08
CA ARG A 139 -21.65 -25.25 15.10
C ARG A 139 -20.61 -24.84 16.13
N GLU A 140 -19.46 -24.31 15.70
CA GLU A 140 -18.42 -23.90 16.65
C GLU A 140 -18.84 -22.65 17.46
N PHE A 141 -19.68 -21.75 16.91
CA PHE A 141 -20.26 -20.65 17.67
C PHE A 141 -21.26 -21.14 18.73
N GLU A 142 -22.21 -22.02 18.37
CA GLU A 142 -23.14 -22.65 19.34
C GLU A 142 -22.36 -23.35 20.46
N LYS A 143 -21.35 -24.15 20.09
CA LYS A 143 -20.48 -24.85 21.03
C LYS A 143 -19.72 -23.89 21.95
N ILE A 144 -19.12 -22.82 21.43
CA ILE A 144 -18.40 -21.84 22.27
C ILE A 144 -19.35 -21.12 23.22
N GLN A 145 -20.57 -20.79 22.79
CA GLN A 145 -21.56 -20.13 23.65
C GLN A 145 -22.14 -21.05 24.75
N LEU A 146 -22.25 -22.35 24.48
CA LEU A 146 -22.83 -23.32 25.41
C LEU A 146 -21.79 -23.99 26.34
N GLU A 147 -20.60 -24.31 25.83
CA GLU A 147 -19.60 -25.16 26.50
C GLU A 147 -18.35 -24.41 26.96
N CYS A 148 -17.95 -23.31 26.31
CA CYS A 148 -16.67 -22.66 26.61
C CYS A 148 -16.75 -21.86 27.92
N LYS A 149 -16.07 -22.38 28.95
CA LYS A 149 -15.86 -21.72 30.24
C LYS A 149 -14.45 -21.12 30.27
N ILE A 150 -14.35 -19.86 30.68
CA ILE A 150 -13.07 -19.22 30.98
C ILE A 150 -12.65 -19.66 32.39
N SER A 151 -11.41 -20.14 32.54
CA SER A 151 -10.89 -20.64 33.81
C SER A 151 -10.66 -19.49 34.81
N HIS A 152 -10.57 -19.82 36.09
CA HIS A 152 -10.26 -18.83 37.13
C HIS A 152 -8.89 -18.15 36.92
N GLU A 153 -7.88 -18.91 36.48
CA GLU A 153 -6.56 -18.41 36.12
C GLU A 153 -6.63 -17.46 34.91
N GLU A 154 -7.34 -17.87 33.85
CA GLU A 154 -7.55 -17.02 32.66
C GLU A 154 -8.29 -15.71 32.99
N LYS A 155 -9.25 -15.75 33.93
CA LYS A 155 -9.95 -14.56 34.44
C LYS A 155 -9.00 -13.63 35.21
N LYS A 156 -8.14 -14.17 36.07
CA LYS A 156 -7.17 -13.41 36.88
C LYS A 156 -6.09 -12.76 36.01
N ASP A 157 -5.58 -13.48 35.01
CA ASP A 157 -4.66 -12.93 34.01
C ASP A 157 -5.32 -11.80 33.22
N LEU A 158 -6.55 -12.02 32.75
CA LEU A 158 -7.29 -11.04 31.96
C LEU A 158 -7.52 -9.74 32.74
N VAL A 159 -7.99 -9.82 34.00
CA VAL A 159 -8.21 -8.60 34.79
C VAL A 159 -6.90 -7.87 35.10
N ASN A 160 -5.79 -8.60 35.32
CA ASN A 160 -4.47 -8.01 35.53
C ASN A 160 -3.98 -7.21 34.30
N GLU A 161 -4.07 -7.77 33.09
CA GLU A 161 -3.66 -7.03 31.88
C GLU A 161 -4.59 -5.84 31.56
N LEU A 162 -5.88 -5.94 31.87
CA LEU A 162 -6.83 -4.83 31.74
C LEU A 162 -6.53 -3.69 32.75
N ILE A 163 -6.23 -4.03 34.00
CA ILE A 163 -5.82 -3.07 35.04
C ILE A 163 -4.52 -2.38 34.64
N LYS A 164 -3.49 -3.13 34.18
CA LYS A 164 -2.25 -2.54 33.68
C LYS A 164 -2.50 -1.52 32.56
N SER A 165 -3.40 -1.83 31.63
CA SER A 165 -3.75 -0.93 30.52
C SER A 165 -4.37 0.39 31.02
N GLU A 166 -5.31 0.35 31.96
CA GLU A 166 -5.91 1.55 32.56
C GLU A 166 -4.92 2.33 33.43
N VAL A 167 -4.11 1.63 34.23
CA VAL A 167 -3.08 2.25 35.09
C VAL A 167 -2.01 2.95 34.24
N PHE A 168 -1.65 2.36 33.09
CA PHE A 168 -0.74 2.97 32.13
C PHE A 168 -1.27 4.30 31.60
N ASP A 169 -2.50 4.32 31.07
CA ASP A 169 -3.11 5.53 30.53
C ASP A 169 -3.32 6.61 31.60
N ASN A 170 -3.73 6.24 32.82
CA ASN A 170 -3.85 7.15 33.96
C ASN A 170 -2.48 7.71 34.41
N PHE A 171 -1.43 6.88 34.40
CA PHE A 171 -0.06 7.33 34.65
C PHE A 171 0.39 8.35 33.62
N LEU A 172 0.13 8.10 32.32
CA LEU A 172 0.45 9.04 31.25
C LEU A 172 -0.35 10.34 31.36
N ALA A 173 -1.65 10.28 31.65
CA ALA A 173 -2.48 11.46 31.89
C ALA A 173 -1.92 12.34 33.02
N THR A 174 -1.38 11.72 34.07
CA THR A 174 -0.84 12.41 35.25
C THR A 174 0.57 12.98 35.00
N LYS A 175 1.46 12.21 34.35
CA LYS A 175 2.88 12.56 34.19
C LYS A 175 3.19 13.31 32.90
N PHE A 176 2.37 13.13 31.87
CA PHE A 176 2.55 13.65 30.52
C PHE A 176 1.27 14.31 30.01
N ALA A 177 0.61 15.12 30.86
CA ALA A 177 -0.70 15.71 30.59
C ALA A 177 -0.82 16.46 29.25
N THR A 178 0.27 17.01 28.72
CA THR A 178 0.32 17.73 27.44
C THR A 178 0.63 16.85 26.21
N VAL A 179 0.85 15.55 26.40
CA VAL A 179 1.24 14.61 25.33
C VAL A 179 0.03 13.85 24.83
N LYS A 180 -0.20 13.91 23.51
CA LYS A 180 -1.22 13.12 22.82
C LYS A 180 -0.75 11.66 22.75
N ARG A 181 -1.47 10.75 23.40
CA ARG A 181 -1.10 9.33 23.54
C ARG A 181 -2.00 8.37 22.74
N TYR A 182 -3.24 8.78 22.47
CA TYR A 182 -4.26 7.96 21.79
C TYR A 182 -4.58 6.66 22.53
N GLY A 183 -4.83 6.79 23.84
CA GLY A 183 -4.96 5.70 24.80
C GLY A 183 -6.03 4.64 24.50
N GLY A 184 -5.93 3.51 25.19
CA GLY A 184 -6.85 2.37 25.07
C GLY A 184 -8.14 2.51 25.89
N GLU A 185 -8.31 3.62 26.61
CA GLU A 185 -9.41 3.84 27.56
C GLU A 185 -10.81 3.80 26.93
N GLY A 186 -11.65 2.87 27.41
CA GLY A 186 -12.95 2.52 26.83
C GLY A 186 -12.93 1.38 25.80
N ALA A 187 -11.74 0.84 25.50
CA ALA A 187 -11.50 -0.27 24.57
C ALA A 187 -10.50 -1.31 25.12
N GLU A 188 -10.22 -1.30 26.43
CA GLU A 188 -9.16 -2.05 27.09
C GLU A 188 -9.24 -3.57 26.82
N SER A 189 -10.45 -4.09 26.59
CA SER A 189 -10.70 -5.48 26.18
C SER A 189 -9.94 -5.94 24.93
N MET A 190 -9.44 -5.01 24.09
CA MET A 190 -8.52 -5.33 22.99
C MET A 190 -7.24 -6.02 23.47
N ILE A 191 -6.77 -5.74 24.69
CA ILE A 191 -5.61 -6.41 25.29
C ILE A 191 -5.92 -7.89 25.54
N GLY A 192 -7.17 -8.22 25.90
CA GLY A 192 -7.65 -9.61 25.99
C GLY A 192 -7.63 -10.35 24.65
N PHE A 193 -7.98 -9.67 23.55
CA PHE A 193 -7.83 -10.23 22.19
C PHE A 193 -6.37 -10.57 21.89
N PHE A 194 -5.41 -9.66 22.10
CA PHE A 194 -4.00 -9.94 21.83
C PHE A 194 -3.44 -11.05 22.72
N LEU A 195 -3.74 -11.02 24.03
CA LEU A 195 -3.35 -12.04 24.99
C LEU A 195 -3.81 -13.44 24.52
N GLU A 196 -5.06 -13.57 24.08
CA GLU A 196 -5.61 -14.83 23.61
C GLU A 196 -5.06 -15.23 22.23
N ILE A 197 -4.85 -14.30 21.29
CA ILE A 197 -4.15 -14.58 20.02
C ILE A 197 -2.77 -15.17 20.28
N PHE A 198 -1.98 -14.59 21.19
CA PHE A 198 -0.62 -15.08 21.47
C PHE A 198 -0.64 -16.46 22.14
N ARG A 199 -1.57 -16.69 23.08
CA ARG A 199 -1.80 -18.01 23.70
C ARG A 199 -2.18 -19.07 22.67
N GLN A 200 -3.17 -18.80 21.82
CA GLN A 200 -3.61 -19.72 20.77
C GLN A 200 -2.51 -19.97 19.73
N SER A 201 -1.71 -18.94 19.40
CA SER A 201 -0.56 -19.07 18.50
C SER A 201 0.51 -20.02 19.03
N CYS A 202 0.87 -19.93 20.32
CA CYS A 202 1.75 -20.88 20.97
C CYS A 202 1.16 -22.31 20.98
N LEU A 203 -0.12 -22.45 21.36
CA LEU A 203 -0.80 -23.76 21.42
C LEU A 203 -0.94 -24.44 20.05
N ALA A 204 -1.06 -23.67 18.97
CA ALA A 204 -1.09 -24.16 17.59
C ALA A 204 0.31 -24.34 16.96
N GLY A 205 1.38 -24.02 17.67
CA GLY A 205 2.76 -24.16 17.18
C GLY A 205 3.15 -23.18 16.06
N LEU A 206 2.46 -22.04 15.95
CA LEU A 206 2.80 -20.97 15.00
C LEU A 206 4.23 -20.44 15.26
N LYS A 207 4.89 -19.93 14.23
CA LYS A 207 6.28 -19.45 14.30
C LYS A 207 6.37 -17.95 14.53
N ASP A 208 5.52 -17.19 13.85
CA ASP A 208 5.55 -15.73 13.86
C ASP A 208 4.12 -15.16 13.81
N VAL A 209 3.88 -14.09 14.56
CA VAL A 209 2.70 -13.23 14.48
C VAL A 209 3.17 -11.85 14.02
N VAL A 210 2.60 -11.34 12.93
CA VAL A 210 2.95 -10.03 12.34
C VAL A 210 1.77 -9.08 12.52
N ILE A 211 1.98 -7.95 13.20
CA ILE A 211 0.93 -7.02 13.60
C ILE A 211 1.08 -5.68 12.88
N GLY A 212 -0.03 -5.17 12.34
CA GLY A 212 -0.22 -3.75 12.05
C GLY A 212 -1.35 -3.19 12.90
N ILE A 213 -1.12 -2.04 13.53
CA ILE A 213 -2.09 -1.34 14.38
C ILE A 213 -1.90 0.19 14.22
N PRO A 214 -2.96 1.00 14.12
CA PRO A 214 -2.87 2.45 14.12
C PRO A 214 -2.50 2.99 15.52
N HIS A 215 -2.81 4.25 15.78
CA HIS A 215 -2.50 4.91 17.06
C HIS A 215 -3.25 4.33 18.28
N ARG A 216 -4.49 3.86 18.11
CA ARG A 216 -5.42 3.55 19.21
C ARG A 216 -4.93 2.37 20.05
N GLY A 217 -4.60 2.61 21.31
CA GLY A 217 -4.17 1.57 22.26
C GLY A 217 -2.82 0.91 21.94
N ARG A 218 -2.06 1.45 20.97
CA ARG A 218 -0.77 0.88 20.54
C ARG A 218 0.26 0.84 21.66
N LEU A 219 0.31 1.91 22.45
CA LEU A 219 1.26 2.03 23.56
C LEU A 219 0.97 1.00 24.65
N ASN A 220 -0.31 0.76 24.96
CA ASN A 220 -0.78 -0.26 25.89
C ASN A 220 -0.37 -1.67 25.43
N LEU A 221 -0.51 -1.98 24.13
CA LEU A 221 -0.03 -3.25 23.56
C LEU A 221 1.51 -3.38 23.69
N LEU A 222 2.24 -2.32 23.33
CA LEU A 222 3.71 -2.27 23.40
C LEU A 222 4.23 -2.55 24.82
N THR A 223 3.79 -1.80 25.82
CA THR A 223 4.31 -1.91 27.20
C THR A 223 3.64 -3.00 28.03
N GLY A 224 2.44 -3.44 27.64
CA GLY A 224 1.69 -4.49 28.33
C GLY A 224 2.11 -5.91 27.92
N LEU A 225 2.12 -6.21 26.61
CA LEU A 225 2.31 -7.57 26.11
C LEU A 225 3.56 -7.76 25.23
N LEU A 226 4.10 -6.71 24.62
CA LEU A 226 5.27 -6.81 23.73
C LEU A 226 6.61 -6.52 24.43
N ASN A 227 6.62 -6.35 25.76
CA ASN A 227 7.79 -6.04 26.58
C ASN A 227 8.57 -4.79 26.12
N PHE A 228 7.89 -3.81 25.50
CA PHE A 228 8.54 -2.57 25.07
C PHE A 228 9.01 -1.76 26.30
N PRO A 229 10.29 -1.37 26.40
CA PRO A 229 10.80 -0.67 27.58
C PRO A 229 10.10 0.69 27.81
N PRO A 230 9.34 0.88 28.92
CA PRO A 230 8.65 2.15 29.16
C PRO A 230 9.62 3.34 29.27
N VAL A 231 10.84 3.09 29.74
CA VAL A 231 11.95 4.05 29.80
C VAL A 231 12.25 4.72 28.44
N ILE A 232 12.20 3.97 27.33
CA ILE A 232 12.40 4.51 25.97
C ILE A 232 11.18 5.32 25.53
N MET A 233 9.97 4.85 25.86
CA MET A 233 8.73 5.54 25.52
C MET A 233 8.64 6.91 26.24
N PHE A 234 8.96 6.95 27.52
CA PHE A 234 9.02 8.19 28.32
C PHE A 234 10.11 9.13 27.80
N LYS A 235 11.28 8.60 27.41
CA LYS A 235 12.34 9.38 26.78
C LYS A 235 11.85 10.07 25.50
N LYS A 236 11.09 9.37 24.65
CA LYS A 236 10.45 9.94 23.45
C LYS A 236 9.36 10.97 23.78
N MET A 237 8.55 10.74 24.82
CA MET A 237 7.56 11.72 25.32
C MET A 237 8.18 13.01 25.85
N LEU A 238 9.41 12.94 26.38
CA LEU A 238 10.21 14.10 26.79
C LEU A 238 10.89 14.81 25.61
N GLY A 239 10.70 14.35 24.37
CA GLY A 239 11.25 14.96 23.16
C GLY A 239 12.67 14.51 22.78
N PHE A 240 13.23 13.49 23.44
CA PHE A 240 14.54 12.94 23.09
C PHE A 240 14.45 11.84 22.00
N PRO A 241 15.56 11.54 21.30
CA PRO A 241 15.60 10.47 20.29
C PRO A 241 15.32 9.06 20.83
N GLU A 242 14.62 8.29 20.03
CA GLU A 242 14.33 6.85 20.18
C GLU A 242 15.45 5.94 19.63
N PHE A 243 16.52 6.53 19.09
CA PHE A 243 17.71 5.83 18.58
C PHE A 243 18.98 6.34 19.28
N PRO A 244 20.10 5.60 19.22
CA PRO A 244 21.43 6.10 19.58
C PRO A 244 21.77 7.42 18.88
N SER A 245 22.45 8.33 19.58
CA SER A 245 22.75 9.70 19.11
C SER A 245 23.80 9.78 18.00
N ASP A 246 24.50 8.67 17.73
CA ASP A 246 25.50 8.48 16.69
C ASP A 246 24.91 7.97 15.36
N ILE A 247 23.60 7.69 15.31
CA ILE A 247 22.91 7.23 14.12
C ILE A 247 22.16 8.41 13.47
N ASP A 248 22.46 8.66 12.19
CA ASP A 248 21.77 9.68 11.40
C ASP A 248 20.37 9.19 10.98
N ALA A 249 19.37 9.59 11.77
CA ALA A 249 17.97 9.25 11.58
C ALA A 249 17.09 10.35 12.19
N THR A 250 15.97 10.66 11.54
CA THR A 250 15.02 11.69 12.02
C THR A 250 14.11 11.20 13.13
N GLY A 251 13.97 9.88 13.27
CA GLY A 251 12.92 9.26 14.09
C GLY A 251 11.52 9.50 13.53
N ASP A 252 10.51 9.16 14.32
CA ASP A 252 9.10 9.37 14.01
C ASP A 252 8.28 9.70 15.28
N VAL A 253 6.96 9.79 15.23
CA VAL A 253 6.12 10.09 16.41
C VAL A 253 5.89 8.87 17.30
N LEU A 254 5.59 9.14 18.58
CA LEU A 254 5.26 8.15 19.62
C LEU A 254 4.33 7.02 19.16
N SER A 255 3.28 7.35 18.41
CA SER A 255 2.27 6.40 17.94
C SER A 255 2.74 5.48 16.80
N HIS A 256 4.00 5.57 16.37
CA HIS A 256 4.59 4.71 15.33
C HIS A 256 5.70 3.77 15.87
N LEU A 257 6.03 3.85 17.17
CA LEU A 257 7.02 2.97 17.84
C LEU A 257 6.73 1.48 17.61
N THR A 258 7.76 0.67 17.43
CA THR A 258 7.67 -0.75 17.03
C THR A 258 8.01 -1.72 18.16
N GLY A 259 7.77 -3.02 17.95
CA GLY A 259 8.12 -4.05 18.92
C GLY A 259 8.48 -5.37 18.27
N LEU A 260 9.53 -6.02 18.77
CA LEU A 260 9.89 -7.40 18.44
C LEU A 260 10.13 -8.16 19.75
N THR A 261 9.40 -9.24 19.98
CA THR A 261 9.56 -10.05 21.19
C THR A 261 9.29 -11.53 20.91
N GLU A 262 9.73 -12.40 21.82
CA GLU A 262 9.34 -13.82 21.86
C GLU A 262 8.34 -13.99 23.01
N TYR A 263 7.09 -14.28 22.69
CA TYR A 263 6.06 -14.55 23.70
C TYR A 263 6.06 -16.05 24.06
N LYS A 264 5.97 -16.36 25.36
CA LYS A 264 6.04 -17.72 25.90
C LYS A 264 4.77 -18.06 26.64
N PHE A 265 4.21 -19.24 26.38
CA PHE A 265 3.04 -19.74 27.07
C PHE A 265 3.12 -21.26 27.18
N LYS A 266 3.15 -21.76 28.42
CA LYS A 266 3.52 -23.15 28.73
C LYS A 266 4.87 -23.49 28.08
N ASP A 267 5.04 -24.70 27.57
CA ASP A 267 6.27 -25.17 26.92
C ASP A 267 6.39 -24.75 25.43
N SER A 268 5.81 -23.62 25.04
CA SER A 268 5.78 -23.16 23.64
C SER A 268 5.94 -21.65 23.52
N SER A 269 6.50 -21.21 22.40
CA SER A 269 6.75 -19.80 22.10
C SER A 269 6.41 -19.42 20.67
N VAL A 270 6.20 -18.12 20.46
CA VAL A 270 5.95 -17.51 19.15
C VAL A 270 6.65 -16.15 19.06
N HIS A 271 7.22 -15.83 17.90
CA HIS A 271 7.79 -14.50 17.66
C HIS A 271 6.66 -13.51 17.35
N ILE A 272 6.71 -12.31 17.91
CA ILE A 272 5.73 -11.25 17.63
C ILE A 272 6.46 -10.03 17.09
N THR A 273 6.07 -9.62 15.88
CA THR A 273 6.62 -8.46 15.15
C THR A 273 5.52 -7.43 14.98
N LEU A 274 5.64 -6.27 15.61
CA LEU A 274 4.79 -5.10 15.38
C LEU A 274 5.51 -4.12 14.45
N LEU A 275 5.02 -4.00 13.22
CA LEU A 275 5.60 -3.13 12.20
C LEU A 275 5.38 -1.63 12.50
N PRO A 276 6.29 -0.74 12.02
CA PRO A 276 6.03 0.69 12.00
C PRO A 276 4.99 1.01 10.93
N ASN A 277 4.39 2.19 11.06
CA ASN A 277 3.42 2.71 10.10
C ASN A 277 3.47 4.24 10.11
N PRO A 278 3.11 4.91 9.00
CA PRO A 278 2.84 6.33 9.02
C PRO A 278 1.51 6.64 9.72
N SER A 279 1.19 7.92 9.88
CA SER A 279 -0.14 8.36 10.35
C SER A 279 -1.24 8.23 9.28
N HIS A 280 -0.86 7.93 8.03
CA HIS A 280 -1.78 7.58 6.96
C HIS A 280 -2.39 6.21 7.31
N LEU A 281 -3.63 6.23 7.81
CA LEU A 281 -4.28 5.05 8.36
C LEU A 281 -4.44 3.97 7.27
N GLU A 282 -4.36 2.72 7.69
CA GLU A 282 -4.48 1.53 6.82
C GLU A 282 -3.36 1.34 5.77
N ALA A 283 -2.48 2.32 5.52
CA ALA A 283 -1.33 2.18 4.61
C ALA A 283 -0.36 1.05 4.99
N VAL A 284 -0.39 0.60 6.26
CA VAL A 284 0.40 -0.53 6.77
C VAL A 284 -0.28 -1.90 6.54
N SER A 285 -1.59 -1.96 6.27
CA SER A 285 -2.30 -3.21 6.01
C SER A 285 -1.64 -4.10 4.95
N PRO A 286 -1.33 -3.61 3.73
CA PRO A 286 -0.66 -4.45 2.73
C PRO A 286 0.78 -4.79 3.13
N VAL A 287 1.47 -3.91 3.86
CA VAL A 287 2.84 -4.11 4.35
C VAL A 287 2.91 -5.30 5.31
N VAL A 288 1.93 -5.45 6.21
CA VAL A 288 1.82 -6.61 7.13
C VAL A 288 1.68 -7.92 6.37
N VAL A 289 0.81 -7.95 5.35
CA VAL A 289 0.58 -9.15 4.54
C VAL A 289 1.83 -9.49 3.71
N GLY A 290 2.48 -8.50 3.10
CA GLY A 290 3.74 -8.66 2.37
C GLY A 290 4.88 -9.20 3.24
N TYR A 291 5.04 -8.64 4.45
CA TYR A 291 6.03 -9.10 5.42
C TYR A 291 5.77 -10.55 5.85
N ALA A 292 4.51 -10.89 6.16
CA ALA A 292 4.12 -12.27 6.47
C ALA A 292 4.37 -13.24 5.30
N ARG A 293 4.16 -12.79 4.05
CA ARG A 293 4.43 -13.56 2.84
C ARG A 293 5.93 -13.83 2.65
N SER A 294 6.79 -12.82 2.80
CA SER A 294 8.25 -13.02 2.73
C SER A 294 8.72 -13.92 3.87
N ARG A 295 8.15 -13.76 5.08
CA ARG A 295 8.48 -14.63 6.22
C ARG A 295 8.24 -16.11 5.92
N LEU A 296 7.14 -16.44 5.23
CA LEU A 296 6.88 -17.81 4.75
C LEU A 296 7.93 -18.29 3.73
N GLN A 297 8.43 -17.40 2.85
CA GLN A 297 9.52 -17.72 1.90
C GLN A 297 10.85 -17.96 2.64
N THR A 298 11.20 -17.07 3.57
CA THR A 298 12.41 -17.13 4.41
C THR A 298 12.44 -18.41 5.25
N LEU A 299 11.29 -18.88 5.75
CA LEU A 299 11.16 -20.14 6.46
C LEU A 299 11.05 -21.39 5.53
N LYS A 300 10.88 -21.19 4.21
CA LYS A 300 10.59 -22.24 3.20
C LYS A 300 9.33 -23.08 3.54
N LEU A 301 8.26 -22.41 3.98
CA LEU A 301 6.98 -23.01 4.41
C LEU A 301 5.82 -22.59 3.50
N ALA A 302 4.63 -23.18 3.73
CA ALA A 302 3.41 -22.96 2.95
C ALA A 302 3.62 -23.17 1.44
N ASP A 303 3.34 -22.14 0.62
CA ASP A 303 3.54 -22.13 -0.85
C ASP A 303 5.01 -22.28 -1.30
N TYR A 304 5.97 -22.17 -0.37
CA TYR A 304 7.40 -22.29 -0.65
C TYR A 304 8.02 -23.61 -0.14
N GLU A 305 7.20 -24.51 0.43
CA GLU A 305 7.64 -25.86 0.83
C GLU A 305 7.79 -26.76 -0.41
N THR A 306 8.91 -27.50 -0.51
CA THR A 306 9.22 -28.37 -1.66
C THR A 306 8.52 -29.73 -1.64
N ASN A 307 7.93 -30.13 -0.50
CA ASN A 307 7.23 -31.41 -0.37
C ASN A 307 5.72 -31.25 -0.66
N SER A 308 5.31 -31.61 -1.87
CA SER A 308 3.95 -31.40 -2.39
C SER A 308 2.85 -32.24 -1.71
N SER A 309 3.20 -33.23 -0.90
CA SER A 309 2.25 -34.25 -0.41
C SER A 309 1.38 -33.84 0.80
N LYS A 310 1.68 -32.71 1.47
CA LYS A 310 0.93 -32.23 2.64
C LYS A 310 -0.07 -31.12 2.29
N GLU A 311 -1.15 -31.05 3.06
CA GLU A 311 -2.02 -29.86 3.12
C GLU A 311 -1.19 -28.63 3.52
N VAL A 312 -1.45 -27.48 2.87
CA VAL A 312 -0.62 -26.28 3.04
C VAL A 312 -1.02 -25.57 4.34
N ASP A 313 -0.17 -25.64 5.35
CA ASP A 313 -0.32 -24.86 6.57
C ASP A 313 0.38 -23.49 6.47
N TYR A 314 -0.14 -22.51 7.23
CA TYR A 314 0.34 -21.13 7.25
C TYR A 314 0.78 -20.74 8.67
N PRO A 315 2.01 -21.12 9.07
CA PRO A 315 2.50 -20.97 10.44
C PRO A 315 2.92 -19.53 10.80
N VAL A 316 2.78 -18.58 9.87
CA VAL A 316 2.89 -17.14 10.09
C VAL A 316 1.48 -16.56 10.09
N LEU A 317 1.12 -15.75 11.10
CA LEU A 317 -0.21 -15.18 11.28
C LEU A 317 -0.18 -13.65 11.17
N PRO A 318 -0.77 -13.05 10.13
CA PRO A 318 -0.98 -11.61 10.08
C PRO A 318 -2.19 -11.20 10.93
N ILE A 319 -1.99 -10.19 11.77
CA ILE A 319 -3.02 -9.52 12.58
C ILE A 319 -3.12 -8.07 12.09
N GLN A 320 -4.30 -7.68 11.63
CA GLN A 320 -4.56 -6.31 11.17
C GLN A 320 -5.56 -5.64 12.09
N VAL A 321 -5.18 -4.52 12.69
CA VAL A 321 -6.01 -3.79 13.64
C VAL A 321 -6.35 -2.44 13.03
N HIS A 322 -7.62 -2.03 13.13
CA HIS A 322 -8.17 -0.91 12.38
C HIS A 322 -9.01 0.01 13.27
N GLY A 323 -9.19 1.27 12.83
CA GLY A 323 -10.27 2.14 13.34
C GLY A 323 -11.55 1.94 12.52
N ASP A 324 -12.74 2.11 13.10
CA ASP A 324 -14.01 1.90 12.40
C ASP A 324 -14.22 2.84 11.20
N ALA A 325 -13.85 4.11 11.36
CA ALA A 325 -13.94 5.11 10.29
C ALA A 325 -12.87 4.93 9.20
N SER A 326 -11.65 4.50 9.54
CA SER A 326 -10.59 4.32 8.56
C SER A 326 -10.75 3.02 7.77
N PHE A 327 -11.16 1.93 8.44
CA PHE A 327 -11.45 0.64 7.79
C PHE A 327 -12.50 0.76 6.67
N SER A 328 -13.54 1.56 6.90
CA SER A 328 -14.62 1.77 5.92
C SER A 328 -14.36 2.93 4.95
N GLY A 329 -13.32 3.74 5.19
CA GLY A 329 -13.04 4.97 4.44
C GLY A 329 -11.74 5.01 3.63
N GLN A 330 -10.84 4.03 3.77
CA GLN A 330 -9.55 4.00 3.04
C GLN A 330 -9.53 2.88 1.97
N GLY A 331 -9.27 3.25 0.72
CA GLY A 331 -9.29 2.33 -0.44
C GLY A 331 -8.29 1.18 -0.32
N VAL A 332 -7.11 1.43 0.26
CA VAL A 332 -6.06 0.42 0.47
C VAL A 332 -6.51 -0.79 1.31
N VAL A 333 -7.53 -0.64 2.16
CA VAL A 333 -8.14 -1.78 2.89
C VAL A 333 -8.81 -2.74 1.93
N MET A 334 -9.62 -2.20 1.02
CA MET A 334 -10.31 -2.96 -0.04
C MET A 334 -9.30 -3.67 -0.95
N GLU A 335 -8.25 -2.95 -1.37
CA GLU A 335 -7.18 -3.53 -2.20
C GLU A 335 -6.44 -4.67 -1.47
N THR A 336 -6.17 -4.49 -0.17
CA THR A 336 -5.48 -5.52 0.65
C THR A 336 -6.34 -6.79 0.79
N ILE A 337 -7.62 -6.67 1.17
CA ILE A 337 -8.48 -7.85 1.32
C ILE A 337 -8.82 -8.49 -0.04
N ALA A 338 -8.80 -7.74 -1.15
CA ALA A 338 -8.93 -8.29 -2.49
C ALA A 338 -7.76 -9.22 -2.86
N MET A 339 -6.58 -9.03 -2.27
CA MET A 339 -5.42 -9.91 -2.46
C MET A 339 -5.42 -11.16 -1.56
N SER A 340 -6.26 -11.22 -0.52
CA SER A 340 -6.27 -12.28 0.53
C SER A 340 -6.18 -13.72 0.01
N ASN A 341 -6.84 -14.02 -1.12
CA ASN A 341 -6.91 -15.35 -1.74
C ASN A 341 -6.26 -15.40 -3.14
N VAL A 342 -5.47 -14.39 -3.53
CA VAL A 342 -4.82 -14.34 -4.84
C VAL A 342 -3.49 -15.10 -4.77
N PRO A 343 -3.18 -15.98 -5.76
CA PRO A 343 -1.86 -16.62 -5.88
C PRO A 343 -0.72 -15.60 -5.78
N HIS A 344 0.40 -15.98 -5.16
CA HIS A 344 1.55 -15.10 -4.88
C HIS A 344 1.34 -13.99 -3.84
N TYR A 345 0.11 -13.75 -3.37
CA TYR A 345 -0.20 -12.76 -2.33
C TYR A 345 -0.80 -13.38 -1.06
N SER A 346 -1.52 -14.49 -1.17
CA SER A 346 -2.17 -15.13 -0.03
C SER A 346 -1.18 -15.55 1.06
N VAL A 347 -1.62 -15.43 2.31
CA VAL A 347 -0.89 -15.80 3.54
C VAL A 347 -1.75 -16.69 4.46
N GLY A 348 -2.74 -17.37 3.86
CA GLY A 348 -3.65 -18.27 4.58
C GLY A 348 -4.55 -17.56 5.59
N GLY A 349 -5.02 -16.36 5.25
CA GLY A 349 -5.96 -15.59 6.05
C GLY A 349 -5.31 -14.72 7.14
N SER A 350 -5.71 -13.46 7.20
CA SER A 350 -5.46 -12.53 8.30
C SER A 350 -6.58 -12.59 9.35
N ILE A 351 -6.27 -12.32 10.62
CA ILE A 351 -7.30 -12.01 11.63
C ILE A 351 -7.36 -10.50 11.80
N HIS A 352 -8.55 -9.94 11.60
CA HIS A 352 -8.78 -8.50 11.68
C HIS A 352 -9.48 -8.13 12.99
N LEU A 353 -9.09 -6.99 13.59
CA LEU A 353 -9.76 -6.37 14.73
C LEU A 353 -10.10 -4.91 14.39
N ILE A 354 -11.38 -4.57 14.25
CA ILE A 354 -11.80 -3.17 14.26
C ILE A 354 -12.02 -2.75 15.72
N VAL A 355 -11.25 -1.77 16.20
CA VAL A 355 -11.49 -1.09 17.48
C VAL A 355 -12.59 -0.05 17.29
N ASN A 356 -13.83 -0.53 17.25
CA ASN A 356 -15.01 0.24 16.89
C ASN A 356 -15.51 1.08 18.06
N ASN A 357 -14.83 2.20 18.28
CA ASN A 357 -15.16 3.18 19.31
C ASN A 357 -16.30 4.13 18.91
N GLN A 358 -16.89 3.92 17.73
CA GLN A 358 -18.10 4.56 17.21
C GLN A 358 -17.90 6.02 16.74
N ILE A 359 -16.65 6.49 16.61
CA ILE A 359 -16.35 7.87 16.24
C ILE A 359 -14.97 8.09 15.58
N GLY A 360 -14.99 8.47 14.30
CA GLY A 360 -13.79 8.91 13.56
C GLY A 360 -13.50 10.39 13.79
N PHE A 361 -12.49 10.71 14.61
CA PHE A 361 -12.22 12.09 15.08
C PHE A 361 -13.44 12.66 15.83
N THR A 362 -14.25 13.50 15.18
CA THR A 362 -15.56 14.03 15.63
C THR A 362 -16.75 13.43 14.87
N THR A 363 -16.49 12.73 13.77
CA THR A 363 -17.49 12.18 12.84
C THR A 363 -18.08 10.88 13.42
N PRO A 364 -19.38 10.83 13.71
CA PRO A 364 -20.03 9.62 14.23
C PRO A 364 -20.26 8.59 13.13
N GLN A 365 -20.56 7.34 13.53
CA GLN A 365 -20.68 6.19 12.64
C GLN A 365 -21.56 6.42 11.40
N GLU A 366 -22.73 7.03 11.57
CA GLU A 366 -23.72 7.30 10.52
C GLU A 366 -23.25 8.30 9.45
N ARG A 367 -22.08 8.93 9.66
CA ARG A 367 -21.40 9.80 8.70
C ARG A 367 -20.07 9.23 8.19
N GLY A 368 -19.57 8.15 8.79
CA GLY A 368 -18.31 7.50 8.41
C GLY A 368 -18.42 6.46 7.29
N ARG A 369 -19.64 5.97 7.00
CA ARG A 369 -19.89 4.88 6.04
C ARG A 369 -21.30 4.92 5.47
N SER A 370 -21.56 4.11 4.43
CA SER A 370 -22.88 3.95 3.78
C SER A 370 -23.56 2.61 4.06
N SER A 371 -23.20 1.95 5.17
CA SER A 371 -23.72 0.63 5.57
C SER A 371 -23.80 0.52 7.10
N GLU A 372 -24.51 -0.49 7.60
CA GLU A 372 -24.82 -0.63 9.03
C GLU A 372 -23.56 -0.82 9.87
N HIS A 373 -22.58 -1.60 9.40
CA HIS A 373 -21.39 -1.96 10.17
C HIS A 373 -20.11 -1.58 9.43
N ALA A 374 -19.10 -1.08 10.16
CA ALA A 374 -17.78 -0.81 9.57
C ALA A 374 -17.17 -2.09 8.93
N SER A 375 -17.43 -3.25 9.53
CA SER A 375 -17.01 -4.57 9.05
C SER A 375 -17.63 -5.01 7.71
N ASP A 376 -18.65 -4.32 7.18
CA ASP A 376 -19.36 -4.74 5.96
C ASP A 376 -18.46 -4.88 4.72
N LEU A 377 -17.33 -4.17 4.67
CA LEU A 377 -16.35 -4.30 3.58
C LEU A 377 -15.80 -5.75 3.44
N MET A 378 -15.74 -6.52 4.53
CA MET A 378 -15.32 -7.94 4.52
C MET A 378 -16.28 -8.84 3.75
N LYS A 379 -17.52 -8.42 3.53
CA LYS A 379 -18.51 -9.16 2.73
C LYS A 379 -18.11 -9.23 1.26
N MET A 380 -17.25 -8.33 0.77
CA MET A 380 -16.71 -8.36 -0.59
C MET A 380 -15.97 -9.67 -0.91
N ILE A 381 -15.28 -10.26 0.07
CA ILE A 381 -14.53 -11.52 -0.08
C ILE A 381 -15.23 -12.72 0.57
N GLY A 382 -16.49 -12.55 0.99
CA GLY A 382 -17.25 -13.59 1.70
C GLY A 382 -16.61 -14.00 3.03
N ALA A 383 -15.95 -13.07 3.73
CA ALA A 383 -15.30 -13.35 5.02
C ALA A 383 -16.27 -13.21 6.20
N PRO A 384 -16.20 -14.09 7.21
CA PRO A 384 -17.04 -14.01 8.41
C PRO A 384 -16.73 -12.81 9.29
N ILE A 385 -17.77 -12.36 9.98
CA ILE A 385 -17.75 -11.20 10.88
C ILE A 385 -18.32 -11.64 12.22
N ILE A 386 -17.56 -11.41 13.29
CA ILE A 386 -17.96 -11.56 14.68
C ILE A 386 -18.08 -10.16 15.28
N HIS A 387 -19.23 -9.82 15.83
CA HIS A 387 -19.43 -8.61 16.62
C HIS A 387 -19.33 -8.97 18.10
N VAL A 388 -18.63 -8.17 18.90
CA VAL A 388 -18.51 -8.40 20.34
C VAL A 388 -18.54 -7.10 21.13
N ASN A 389 -19.24 -7.12 22.27
CA ASN A 389 -19.34 -6.01 23.19
C ASN A 389 -18.06 -5.91 24.06
N GLY A 390 -17.33 -4.79 23.94
CA GLY A 390 -16.07 -4.55 24.66
C GLY A 390 -16.21 -4.47 26.18
N ASP A 391 -17.41 -4.23 26.72
CA ASP A 391 -17.66 -4.29 28.17
C ASP A 391 -17.56 -5.71 28.76
N HIS A 392 -17.42 -6.74 27.91
CA HIS A 392 -17.43 -8.14 28.33
C HIS A 392 -16.14 -8.87 27.89
N PRO A 393 -15.00 -8.67 28.59
CA PRO A 393 -13.70 -9.23 28.20
C PRO A 393 -13.67 -10.75 27.99
N GLU A 394 -14.39 -11.53 28.79
CA GLU A 394 -14.53 -12.99 28.61
C GLU A 394 -15.14 -13.37 27.25
N GLU A 395 -16.06 -12.56 26.75
CA GLU A 395 -16.70 -12.77 25.44
C GLU A 395 -15.76 -12.34 24.30
N VAL A 396 -14.89 -11.35 24.53
CA VAL A 396 -13.80 -11.04 23.60
C VAL A 396 -12.82 -12.21 23.47
N LEU A 397 -12.50 -12.93 24.57
CA LEU A 397 -11.69 -14.15 24.48
C LEU A 397 -12.37 -15.22 23.62
N LYS A 398 -13.68 -15.45 23.82
CA LYS A 398 -14.47 -16.41 23.02
C LYS A 398 -14.54 -16.05 21.54
N ALA A 399 -14.77 -14.77 21.22
CA ALA A 399 -14.72 -14.27 19.84
C ALA A 399 -13.35 -14.52 19.21
N THR A 400 -12.27 -14.27 19.97
CA THR A 400 -10.88 -14.51 19.54
C THR A 400 -10.60 -15.99 19.25
N ARG A 401 -11.04 -16.89 20.14
CA ARG A 401 -10.92 -18.36 19.95
C ARG A 401 -11.63 -18.85 18.69
N LEU A 402 -12.83 -18.34 18.44
CA LEU A 402 -13.59 -18.66 17.23
C LEU A 402 -12.89 -18.14 15.96
N ALA A 403 -12.43 -16.89 15.98
CA ALA A 403 -11.72 -16.30 14.85
C ALA A 403 -10.42 -17.05 14.53
N PHE A 404 -9.63 -17.37 15.55
CA PHE A 404 -8.40 -18.14 15.40
C PHE A 404 -8.68 -19.54 14.84
N SER A 405 -9.68 -20.24 15.37
CA SER A 405 -10.05 -21.57 14.90
C SER A 405 -10.55 -21.57 13.45
N TYR A 406 -11.33 -20.55 13.06
CA TYR A 406 -11.76 -20.38 11.67
C TYR A 406 -10.57 -20.15 10.73
N ARG A 407 -9.67 -19.21 11.07
CA ARG A 407 -8.47 -18.93 10.26
C ARG A 407 -7.62 -20.18 10.12
N GLN A 408 -7.39 -20.91 11.22
CA GLN A 408 -6.63 -22.16 11.19
C GLN A 408 -7.31 -23.26 10.36
N LYS A 409 -8.65 -23.30 10.31
CA LYS A 409 -9.42 -24.31 9.58
C LYS A 409 -9.59 -24.03 8.08
N PHE A 410 -9.85 -22.78 7.71
CA PHE A 410 -10.21 -22.40 6.32
C PHE A 410 -9.12 -21.61 5.59
N LYS A 411 -8.09 -21.13 6.30
CA LYS A 411 -6.99 -20.32 5.73
C LYS A 411 -7.49 -19.05 4.99
N LYS A 412 -8.58 -18.47 5.49
CA LYS A 412 -9.23 -17.24 4.96
C LYS A 412 -9.30 -16.16 6.03
N ASP A 413 -9.42 -14.91 5.58
CA ASP A 413 -9.59 -13.75 6.46
C ASP A 413 -10.87 -13.86 7.32
N ILE A 414 -10.82 -13.31 8.54
CA ILE A 414 -11.96 -13.20 9.47
C ILE A 414 -11.86 -11.91 10.28
N MET A 415 -13.02 -11.31 10.57
CA MET A 415 -13.13 -10.03 11.26
C MET A 415 -13.76 -10.14 12.65
N ILE A 416 -13.14 -9.50 13.63
CA ILE A 416 -13.75 -9.15 14.91
C ILE A 416 -14.03 -7.64 14.94
N ASN A 417 -15.31 -7.29 14.98
CA ASN A 417 -15.79 -5.94 15.20
C ASN A 417 -16.00 -5.75 16.72
N LEU A 418 -15.02 -5.15 17.38
CA LEU A 418 -15.04 -4.88 18.82
C LEU A 418 -15.78 -3.56 19.08
N LEU A 419 -17.07 -3.64 19.42
CA LEU A 419 -17.87 -2.46 19.76
C LEU A 419 -17.44 -1.97 21.15
N CYS A 420 -16.79 -0.82 21.18
CA CYS A 420 -16.22 -0.19 22.35
C CYS A 420 -16.63 1.29 22.40
N PHE A 421 -15.92 2.11 23.16
CA PHE A 421 -16.06 3.58 23.14
C PHE A 421 -14.69 4.24 23.33
N ARG A 422 -14.62 5.57 23.19
CA ARG A 422 -13.41 6.36 23.42
C ARG A 422 -13.62 7.24 24.65
N ARG A 423 -12.89 7.00 25.74
CA ARG A 423 -13.06 7.72 27.02
C ARG A 423 -12.92 9.24 26.89
N TRP A 424 -11.93 9.71 26.11
CA TRP A 424 -11.60 11.11 25.91
C TRP A 424 -11.89 11.59 24.48
N GLY A 425 -11.49 12.81 24.12
CA GLY A 425 -11.47 13.32 22.74
C GLY A 425 -10.63 12.46 21.79
N HIS A 426 -10.48 12.89 20.53
CA HIS A 426 -9.72 12.08 19.57
C HIS A 426 -8.28 11.85 20.04
N ASN A 427 -7.68 12.92 20.54
CA ASN A 427 -6.52 12.93 21.41
C ASN A 427 -6.95 13.51 22.78
N GLU A 428 -6.13 13.36 23.80
CA GLU A 428 -6.54 13.63 25.19
C GLU A 428 -6.56 15.12 25.58
N LEU A 429 -6.24 16.01 24.63
CA LEU A 429 -6.36 17.48 24.75
C LEU A 429 -7.56 18.06 23.97
N ASP A 430 -8.35 17.20 23.33
CA ASP A 430 -9.50 17.55 22.51
C ASP A 430 -10.80 17.40 23.32
N ASP A 431 -11.72 18.37 23.23
CA ASP A 431 -13.02 18.31 23.91
C ASP A 431 -14.09 17.78 22.93
N PRO A 432 -14.53 16.52 23.08
CA PRO A 432 -15.49 15.91 22.16
C PRO A 432 -16.94 16.34 22.43
N THR A 433 -17.21 17.05 23.53
CA THR A 433 -18.57 17.48 23.87
C THR A 433 -19.10 18.56 22.91
N PHE A 434 -18.21 19.24 22.18
CA PHE A 434 -18.58 20.23 21.15
C PHE A 434 -19.33 19.60 19.97
N THR A 435 -19.06 18.33 19.64
CA THR A 435 -19.67 17.64 18.48
C THR A 435 -20.49 16.41 18.85
N ASN A 436 -20.19 15.74 19.96
CA ASN A 436 -20.83 14.47 20.34
C ASN A 436 -21.35 14.46 21.79
N PRO A 437 -22.03 15.52 22.28
CA PRO A 437 -22.35 15.70 23.70
C PRO A 437 -23.21 14.57 24.29
N MET A 438 -24.14 14.01 23.52
CA MET A 438 -25.01 12.92 23.99
C MET A 438 -24.25 11.61 24.21
N MET A 439 -23.32 11.28 23.30
CA MET A 439 -22.44 10.11 23.43
C MET A 439 -21.55 10.27 24.68
N TYR A 440 -20.93 11.44 24.86
CA TYR A 440 -20.03 11.68 25.97
C TYR A 440 -20.75 11.85 27.32
N LYS A 441 -22.02 12.28 27.34
CA LYS A 441 -22.86 12.21 28.55
C LYS A 441 -22.99 10.78 29.06
N ILE A 442 -23.22 9.81 28.16
CA ILE A 442 -23.27 8.39 28.51
C ILE A 442 -21.89 7.94 29.02
N ILE A 443 -20.82 8.19 28.25
CA ILE A 443 -19.44 7.83 28.61
C ILE A 443 -19.02 8.37 29.98
N HIS A 444 -19.28 9.65 30.29
CA HIS A 444 -18.92 10.25 31.59
C HIS A 444 -19.73 9.69 32.77
N SER A 445 -20.93 9.14 32.53
CA SER A 445 -21.76 8.54 33.59
C SER A 445 -21.36 7.12 33.99
N ARG A 446 -20.46 6.46 33.23
CA ARG A 446 -20.14 5.03 33.37
C ARG A 446 -18.69 4.75 33.80
N LYS A 447 -18.54 3.67 34.59
CA LYS A 447 -17.24 3.06 34.94
C LYS A 447 -16.50 2.57 33.68
N SER A 448 -15.19 2.40 33.80
CA SER A 448 -14.34 1.82 32.75
C SER A 448 -14.49 0.30 32.67
N VAL A 449 -14.04 -0.29 31.55
CA VAL A 449 -14.12 -1.73 31.31
C VAL A 449 -13.35 -2.54 32.38
N PRO A 450 -12.11 -2.17 32.79
CA PRO A 450 -11.37 -2.93 33.79
C PRO A 450 -12.06 -2.92 35.15
N ASN A 451 -12.61 -1.78 35.60
CA ASN A 451 -13.33 -1.68 36.87
C ASN A 451 -14.65 -2.47 36.88
N ILE A 452 -15.42 -2.45 35.78
CA ILE A 452 -16.64 -3.27 35.64
C ILE A 452 -16.29 -4.76 35.73
N TYR A 453 -15.21 -5.18 35.09
CA TYR A 453 -14.78 -6.57 35.09
C TYR A 453 -14.17 -7.00 36.44
N ALA A 454 -13.38 -6.14 37.08
CA ALA A 454 -12.85 -6.38 38.44
C ALA A 454 -13.99 -6.52 39.46
N GLU A 455 -14.99 -5.63 39.44
CA GLU A 455 -16.16 -5.75 40.32
C GLU A 455 -16.95 -7.04 40.09
N LYS A 456 -17.07 -7.51 38.84
CA LYS A 456 -17.67 -8.81 38.53
C LYS A 456 -16.90 -9.96 39.19
N LEU A 457 -15.57 -9.98 39.09
CA LEU A 457 -14.73 -11.03 39.68
C LEU A 457 -14.65 -10.96 41.21
N ILE A 458 -14.74 -9.76 41.80
CA ILE A 458 -14.85 -9.59 43.27
C ILE A 458 -16.17 -10.20 43.76
N ASN A 459 -17.28 -9.90 43.08
CA ASN A 459 -18.60 -10.42 43.45
C ASN A 459 -18.74 -11.95 43.24
N GLY A 460 -17.99 -12.53 42.30
CA GLY A 460 -17.90 -13.98 42.10
C GLY A 460 -16.87 -14.68 43.01
N GLY A 461 -16.08 -13.92 43.77
CA GLY A 461 -15.03 -14.46 44.66
C GLY A 461 -13.78 -14.93 43.92
N GLU A 462 -13.57 -14.54 42.67
CA GLU A 462 -12.38 -14.91 41.89
C GLU A 462 -11.15 -14.03 42.18
N VAL A 463 -11.34 -12.79 42.64
CA VAL A 463 -10.26 -11.92 43.15
C VAL A 463 -10.76 -11.12 44.34
N THR A 464 -9.85 -10.67 45.21
CA THR A 464 -10.19 -9.73 46.29
C THR A 464 -10.05 -8.28 45.83
N LYS A 465 -10.55 -7.33 46.63
CA LYS A 465 -10.32 -5.89 46.37
C LYS A 465 -8.85 -5.54 46.59
N GLU A 466 -8.21 -6.24 47.51
CA GLU A 466 -6.80 -6.14 47.85
C GLU A 466 -5.92 -6.58 46.67
N ASP A 467 -6.21 -7.71 46.00
CA ASP A 467 -5.55 -8.15 44.76
C ASP A 467 -5.57 -7.02 43.69
N VAL A 468 -6.74 -6.41 43.45
CA VAL A 468 -6.92 -5.37 42.42
C VAL A 468 -6.14 -4.10 42.75
N ASN A 469 -6.09 -3.71 44.03
CA ASN A 469 -5.28 -2.59 44.49
C ASN A 469 -3.77 -2.89 44.36
N GLU A 470 -3.34 -4.12 44.67
CA GLU A 470 -1.95 -4.57 44.54
C GLU A 470 -1.49 -4.58 43.07
N MET A 471 -2.28 -5.17 42.16
CA MET A 471 -2.02 -5.11 40.71
C MET A 471 -1.82 -3.67 40.23
N SER A 472 -2.72 -2.77 40.64
CA SER A 472 -2.72 -1.37 40.22
C SER A 472 -1.50 -0.61 40.72
N SER A 473 -1.22 -0.70 42.03
CA SER A 473 -0.13 0.01 42.70
C SER A 473 1.24 -0.53 42.29
N THR A 474 1.38 -1.84 42.11
CA THR A 474 2.62 -2.47 41.63
C THR A 474 3.00 -1.92 40.26
N TYR A 475 2.08 -1.94 39.29
CA TYR A 475 2.40 -1.48 37.94
C TYR A 475 2.63 0.05 37.89
N TYR A 476 1.85 0.84 38.63
CA TYR A 476 2.09 2.28 38.76
C TYR A 476 3.49 2.59 39.31
N ASN A 477 3.95 1.83 40.32
CA ASN A 477 5.30 1.98 40.87
C ASN A 477 6.38 1.62 39.83
N THR A 478 6.23 0.52 39.09
CA THR A 478 7.14 0.15 38.00
C THR A 478 7.24 1.24 36.91
N LEU A 479 6.12 1.86 36.52
CA LEU A 479 6.11 2.99 35.58
C LEU A 479 6.81 4.22 36.17
N ASN A 480 6.57 4.52 37.45
CA ASN A 480 7.20 5.64 38.16
C ASN A 480 8.71 5.47 38.33
N GLU A 481 9.21 4.24 38.46
CA GLU A 481 10.65 3.92 38.46
C GLU A 481 11.26 4.06 37.06
N ASN A 482 10.62 3.52 36.02
CA ASN A 482 11.05 3.69 34.64
C ASN A 482 11.11 5.18 34.22
N LEU A 483 10.19 6.00 34.71
CA LEU A 483 10.19 7.45 34.46
C LEU A 483 11.43 8.13 35.05
N LYS A 484 11.82 7.79 36.29
CA LYS A 484 13.05 8.33 36.91
C LYS A 484 14.30 7.99 36.11
N LEU A 485 14.35 6.81 35.49
CA LEU A 485 15.49 6.37 34.67
C LEU A 485 15.52 6.98 33.26
N SER A 486 14.39 7.52 32.75
CA SER A 486 14.22 7.87 31.33
C SER A 486 15.12 9.00 30.80
N GLN A 487 15.49 9.95 31.66
CA GLN A 487 16.35 11.08 31.27
C GLN A 487 17.78 10.60 30.98
N ASP A 488 18.38 9.86 31.92
CA ASP A 488 19.76 9.37 31.83
C ASP A 488 19.91 8.08 31.00
N HIS A 489 18.81 7.40 30.68
CA HIS A 489 18.85 6.16 29.88
C HIS A 489 19.47 6.42 28.50
N LYS A 490 20.52 5.67 28.17
CA LYS A 490 21.10 5.65 26.82
C LYS A 490 20.26 4.72 25.94
N THR A 491 19.73 5.25 24.85
CA THR A 491 18.94 4.45 23.91
C THR A 491 19.83 3.50 23.13
N GLU A 492 19.45 2.23 23.07
CA GLU A 492 20.07 1.23 22.19
C GLU A 492 19.17 0.91 20.99
N LEU A 493 19.76 0.39 19.92
CA LEU A 493 18.98 -0.25 18.86
C LEU A 493 18.15 -1.43 19.41
N SER A 494 16.86 -1.45 19.04
CA SER A 494 15.95 -2.56 19.34
C SER A 494 16.39 -3.84 18.62
N GLY A 495 15.88 -5.00 19.07
CA GLY A 495 16.18 -6.28 18.41
C GLY A 495 15.83 -6.29 16.92
N MET A 496 14.73 -5.61 16.56
CA MET A 496 14.28 -5.41 15.18
C MET A 496 15.30 -4.60 14.35
N GLN A 497 15.76 -3.47 14.89
CA GLN A 497 16.75 -2.63 14.22
C GLN A 497 18.12 -3.29 14.13
N LYS A 498 18.52 -4.08 15.14
CA LYS A 498 19.74 -4.91 15.14
C LYS A 498 19.70 -6.02 14.08
N VAL A 499 18.51 -6.54 13.74
CA VAL A 499 18.32 -7.49 12.62
C VAL A 499 18.49 -6.80 11.27
N TRP A 500 17.94 -5.60 11.11
CA TRP A 500 17.96 -4.83 9.87
C TRP A 500 19.31 -4.14 9.57
N ASN A 501 19.99 -3.58 10.57
CA ASN A 501 21.12 -2.66 10.39
C ASN A 501 22.45 -3.32 10.77
N LYS A 502 22.84 -4.37 10.02
CA LYS A 502 24.06 -5.15 10.32
C LYS A 502 25.37 -4.53 9.83
N ASP A 503 25.32 -3.58 8.90
CA ASP A 503 26.50 -2.91 8.30
C ASP A 503 26.16 -1.43 8.02
N LEU A 504 26.43 -0.52 8.97
CA LEU A 504 26.17 0.93 8.84
C LEU A 504 27.34 1.71 8.16
N SER A 505 28.30 1.00 7.58
CA SER A 505 29.68 1.47 7.34
C SER A 505 29.97 2.09 5.96
N LEU A 506 28.95 2.33 5.13
CA LEU A 506 29.11 2.64 3.69
C LEU A 506 28.66 4.05 3.25
N LYS A 507 28.58 5.01 4.18
CA LYS A 507 27.90 6.30 3.95
C LYS A 507 28.72 7.42 3.28
N ASP A 508 30.05 7.33 3.25
CA ASP A 508 30.92 8.48 2.93
C ASP A 508 31.28 8.66 1.44
N SER A 509 30.83 7.79 0.54
CA SER A 509 31.16 7.88 -0.90
C SER A 509 30.10 7.22 -1.80
N VAL A 510 30.22 7.38 -3.12
CA VAL A 510 29.47 6.58 -4.10
C VAL A 510 30.32 5.37 -4.49
N SER A 511 29.85 4.18 -4.16
CA SER A 511 30.57 2.92 -4.37
C SER A 511 30.32 2.33 -5.77
N VAL A 512 31.27 1.53 -6.25
CA VAL A 512 31.20 0.83 -7.53
C VAL A 512 31.46 -0.65 -7.29
N TRP A 513 30.51 -1.49 -7.69
CA TRP A 513 30.54 -2.93 -7.47
C TRP A 513 30.74 -3.68 -8.78
N ASP A 514 31.70 -4.61 -8.81
CA ASP A 514 31.81 -5.56 -9.92
C ASP A 514 30.54 -6.42 -9.96
N THR A 515 29.74 -6.17 -10.97
CA THR A 515 28.43 -6.78 -11.20
C THR A 515 28.46 -7.69 -12.42
N GLY A 516 29.64 -7.94 -12.98
CA GLY A 516 29.83 -8.94 -14.02
C GLY A 516 29.56 -10.37 -13.56
N ILE A 517 29.42 -11.28 -14.52
CA ILE A 517 29.42 -12.73 -14.28
C ILE A 517 30.02 -13.46 -15.49
N SER A 518 30.58 -14.66 -15.31
CA SER A 518 31.37 -15.32 -16.36
C SER A 518 30.56 -15.56 -17.64
N MET A 519 31.25 -15.45 -18.78
CA MET A 519 30.69 -15.62 -20.12
C MET A 519 29.91 -16.94 -20.28
N ASP A 520 30.43 -18.03 -19.70
CA ASP A 520 29.81 -19.35 -19.79
C ASP A 520 28.51 -19.44 -18.97
N VAL A 521 28.47 -18.80 -17.79
CA VAL A 521 27.25 -18.69 -16.97
C VAL A 521 26.21 -17.80 -17.67
N LEU A 522 26.62 -16.66 -18.26
CA LEU A 522 25.73 -15.84 -19.08
C LEU A 522 25.12 -16.65 -20.24
N LYS A 523 25.95 -17.38 -20.99
CA LYS A 523 25.46 -18.22 -22.09
C LYS A 523 24.51 -19.29 -21.59
N PHE A 524 24.88 -20.02 -20.54
CA PHE A 524 24.04 -21.05 -19.91
C PHE A 524 22.67 -20.50 -19.50
N ILE A 525 22.62 -19.39 -18.76
CA ILE A 525 21.36 -18.73 -18.36
C ILE A 525 20.58 -18.29 -19.60
N GLY A 526 21.26 -17.71 -20.60
CA GLY A 526 20.64 -17.29 -21.85
C GLY A 526 19.90 -18.42 -22.57
N PHE A 527 20.54 -19.60 -22.69
CA PHE A 527 19.93 -20.83 -23.20
C PHE A 527 18.78 -21.31 -22.31
N LYS A 528 18.99 -21.40 -20.99
CA LYS A 528 17.99 -21.87 -20.03
C LYS A 528 16.74 -20.99 -19.95
N SER A 529 16.87 -19.68 -20.11
CA SER A 529 15.77 -18.71 -20.05
C SER A 529 14.66 -18.92 -21.10
N VAL A 530 14.91 -19.76 -22.10
CA VAL A 530 13.98 -20.14 -23.17
C VAL A 530 13.97 -21.64 -23.47
N GLN A 531 14.58 -22.46 -22.60
CA GLN A 531 14.45 -23.92 -22.70
C GLN A 531 13.04 -24.33 -22.22
N LEU A 532 12.41 -25.25 -22.94
CA LEU A 532 11.06 -25.74 -22.66
C LEU A 532 11.06 -27.28 -22.65
N PRO A 533 10.14 -27.92 -21.92
CA PRO A 533 9.89 -29.36 -22.04
C PRO A 533 9.51 -29.73 -23.49
N GLU A 534 9.89 -30.92 -23.95
CA GLU A 534 9.57 -31.39 -25.31
C GLU A 534 8.05 -31.47 -25.58
N THR A 535 7.26 -31.68 -24.53
CA THR A 535 5.80 -31.76 -24.58
C THR A 535 5.09 -30.39 -24.57
N PHE A 536 5.81 -29.29 -24.37
CA PHE A 536 5.22 -27.96 -24.18
C PHE A 536 4.85 -27.29 -25.51
N ASN A 537 3.56 -27.06 -25.74
CA ASN A 537 3.05 -26.43 -26.95
C ASN A 537 3.12 -24.90 -26.85
N ILE A 538 4.29 -24.34 -27.14
CA ILE A 538 4.49 -22.88 -27.23
C ILE A 538 3.83 -22.26 -28.47
N HIS A 539 3.26 -21.07 -28.32
CA HIS A 539 2.71 -20.29 -29.43
C HIS A 539 3.75 -20.06 -30.56
N PRO A 540 3.45 -20.37 -31.84
CA PRO A 540 4.43 -20.36 -32.93
C PRO A 540 5.20 -19.04 -33.13
N THR A 541 4.53 -17.91 -32.86
CA THR A 541 5.19 -16.58 -32.96
C THR A 541 6.25 -16.39 -31.86
N LEU A 542 6.05 -16.94 -30.66
CA LEU A 542 7.03 -16.87 -29.58
C LEU A 542 8.21 -17.83 -29.85
N ALA A 543 7.92 -19.05 -30.33
CA ALA A 543 8.97 -19.98 -30.75
C ALA A 543 9.90 -19.35 -31.82
N LYS A 544 9.33 -18.71 -32.84
CA LYS A 544 10.09 -18.09 -33.93
C LYS A 544 10.75 -16.76 -33.56
N ASN A 545 10.02 -15.81 -32.99
CA ASN A 545 10.46 -14.42 -32.87
C ASN A 545 11.05 -14.08 -31.49
N PHE A 546 10.90 -14.95 -30.49
CA PHE A 546 11.42 -14.75 -29.14
C PHE A 546 12.45 -15.82 -28.76
N VAL A 547 12.07 -17.10 -28.78
CA VAL A 547 12.98 -18.22 -28.42
C VAL A 547 14.15 -18.31 -29.39
N GLN A 548 13.90 -18.54 -30.69
CA GLN A 548 14.98 -18.66 -31.69
C GLN A 548 15.83 -17.39 -31.80
N GLU A 549 15.24 -16.20 -31.66
CA GLU A 549 15.99 -14.94 -31.70
C GLU A 549 16.86 -14.73 -30.44
N ARG A 550 16.37 -15.07 -29.24
CA ARG A 550 17.22 -15.05 -28.02
C ARG A 550 18.39 -16.02 -28.15
N LEU A 551 18.16 -17.25 -28.62
CA LEU A 551 19.21 -18.25 -28.83
C LEU A 551 20.30 -17.71 -29.78
N LYS A 552 19.93 -17.14 -30.94
CA LYS A 552 20.88 -16.51 -31.88
C LYS A 552 21.66 -15.34 -31.26
N LYS A 553 21.02 -14.52 -30.42
CA LYS A 553 21.67 -13.38 -29.74
C LYS A 553 22.69 -13.84 -28.70
N ILE A 554 22.37 -14.90 -27.94
CA ILE A 554 23.27 -15.50 -26.95
C ILE A 554 24.46 -16.21 -27.62
N GLU A 555 24.23 -16.90 -28.74
CA GLU A 555 25.27 -17.54 -29.54
C GLU A 555 26.26 -16.52 -30.13
N LYS A 556 25.75 -15.46 -30.78
CA LYS A 556 26.58 -14.38 -31.35
C LYS A 556 27.22 -13.47 -30.30
N GLY A 557 26.55 -13.25 -29.19
CA GLY A 557 27.04 -12.49 -28.03
C GLY A 557 27.15 -10.96 -28.20
N ASN A 558 26.69 -10.35 -29.29
CA ASN A 558 26.92 -8.94 -29.61
C ASN A 558 25.68 -8.09 -29.97
N GLN A 559 24.47 -8.66 -29.86
CA GLN A 559 23.20 -8.00 -30.23
C GLN A 559 22.07 -8.31 -29.24
N LEU A 560 22.39 -8.33 -27.94
CA LEU A 560 21.42 -8.59 -26.89
C LEU A 560 20.47 -7.39 -26.76
N ASP A 561 19.17 -7.68 -26.66
CA ASP A 561 18.15 -6.69 -26.35
C ASP A 561 17.89 -6.60 -24.84
N TRP A 562 16.98 -5.70 -24.46
CA TRP A 562 16.64 -5.42 -23.07
C TRP A 562 16.13 -6.65 -22.31
N ALA A 563 15.28 -7.46 -22.95
CA ALA A 563 14.69 -8.65 -22.33
C ALA A 563 15.71 -9.80 -22.21
N SER A 564 16.64 -9.93 -23.14
CA SER A 564 17.79 -10.81 -23.00
C SER A 564 18.66 -10.41 -21.80
N ALA A 565 19.02 -9.13 -21.67
CA ALA A 565 19.83 -8.66 -20.55
C ALA A 565 19.11 -8.82 -19.19
N GLU A 566 17.81 -8.56 -19.14
CA GLU A 566 16.96 -8.79 -17.96
C GLU A 566 16.95 -10.27 -17.54
N ALA A 567 16.74 -11.19 -18.48
CA ALA A 567 16.75 -12.63 -18.21
C ALA A 567 18.12 -13.13 -17.71
N LEU A 568 19.22 -12.55 -18.22
CA LEU A 568 20.58 -12.81 -17.74
C LEU A 568 20.80 -12.28 -16.32
N ALA A 569 20.29 -11.08 -16.00
CA ALA A 569 20.40 -10.50 -14.67
C ALA A 569 19.59 -11.33 -13.65
N ILE A 570 18.31 -11.60 -13.92
CA ILE A 570 17.45 -12.42 -13.07
C ILE A 570 18.07 -13.82 -12.89
N GLY A 571 18.38 -14.52 -13.98
CA GLY A 571 18.95 -15.87 -13.90
C GLY A 571 20.32 -15.93 -13.20
N SER A 572 21.12 -14.86 -13.25
CA SER A 572 22.41 -14.82 -12.54
C SER A 572 22.25 -14.59 -11.03
N VAL A 573 21.23 -13.84 -10.60
CA VAL A 573 20.86 -13.69 -9.18
C VAL A 573 20.36 -15.04 -8.63
N LEU A 574 19.50 -15.73 -9.37
CA LEU A 574 19.05 -17.10 -9.04
C LEU A 574 20.22 -18.09 -8.96
N PHE A 575 21.14 -18.04 -9.93
CA PHE A 575 22.33 -18.91 -9.97
C PHE A 575 23.28 -18.66 -8.80
N GLN A 576 23.25 -17.47 -8.20
CA GLN A 576 24.01 -17.13 -6.99
C GLN A 576 23.27 -17.47 -5.68
N GLY A 577 22.08 -18.09 -5.75
CA GLY A 577 21.34 -18.55 -4.56
C GLY A 577 20.38 -17.54 -3.94
N HIS A 578 20.08 -16.43 -4.63
CA HIS A 578 19.15 -15.39 -4.18
C HIS A 578 17.83 -15.48 -4.94
N ASN A 579 16.68 -15.43 -4.26
CA ASN A 579 15.39 -15.45 -4.95
C ASN A 579 15.17 -14.14 -5.71
N VAL A 580 14.33 -14.21 -6.75
CA VAL A 580 13.82 -13.03 -7.45
C VAL A 580 12.30 -13.04 -7.36
N ARG A 581 11.70 -11.92 -7.02
CA ARG A 581 10.25 -11.70 -7.13
C ARG A 581 10.01 -10.54 -8.08
N ILE A 582 9.20 -10.77 -9.12
CA ILE A 582 8.69 -9.72 -9.98
C ILE A 582 7.17 -9.64 -9.85
N SER A 583 6.68 -8.45 -9.52
CA SER A 583 5.30 -8.18 -9.15
C SER A 583 4.74 -6.98 -9.91
N GLY A 584 3.45 -7.05 -10.25
CA GLY A 584 2.75 -6.00 -11.00
C GLY A 584 1.85 -6.56 -12.10
N GLN A 585 1.23 -5.67 -12.86
CA GLN A 585 0.22 -6.03 -13.86
C GLN A 585 0.89 -6.61 -15.12
N ASP A 586 0.44 -7.79 -15.56
CA ASP A 586 0.97 -8.54 -16.73
C ASP A 586 2.47 -8.92 -16.69
N VAL A 587 3.18 -8.74 -15.57
CA VAL A 587 4.67 -8.76 -15.51
C VAL A 587 5.34 -10.00 -16.11
N GLY A 588 4.73 -11.19 -16.00
CA GLY A 588 5.33 -12.42 -16.54
C GLY A 588 5.46 -12.44 -18.07
N ARG A 589 4.53 -11.79 -18.77
CA ARG A 589 4.61 -11.47 -20.22
C ARG A 589 5.37 -10.15 -20.44
N GLY A 590 5.18 -9.22 -19.50
CA GLY A 590 5.46 -7.78 -19.61
C GLY A 590 4.40 -7.07 -20.44
N THR A 591 4.03 -5.83 -20.05
CA THR A 591 3.07 -4.97 -20.75
C THR A 591 3.29 -5.00 -22.27
N PHE A 592 4.51 -4.69 -22.69
CA PHE A 592 4.93 -4.57 -24.09
C PHE A 592 5.23 -5.91 -24.79
N SER A 593 4.81 -7.05 -24.20
CA SER A 593 5.04 -8.41 -24.70
C SER A 593 6.51 -8.71 -25.04
N HIS A 594 7.40 -8.32 -24.13
CA HIS A 594 8.85 -8.32 -24.35
C HIS A 594 9.59 -9.33 -23.47
N ARG A 595 9.07 -9.61 -22.26
CA ARG A 595 9.81 -10.31 -21.21
C ARG A 595 9.69 -11.83 -21.33
N HIS A 596 8.45 -12.34 -21.33
CA HIS A 596 8.09 -13.76 -21.39
C HIS A 596 8.97 -14.67 -20.49
N VAL A 597 9.19 -14.25 -19.23
CA VAL A 597 9.78 -15.12 -18.18
C VAL A 597 8.80 -16.20 -17.74
N MET A 598 7.52 -16.00 -18.04
CA MET A 598 6.41 -16.92 -17.85
C MET A 598 5.78 -17.19 -19.22
N LEU A 599 5.65 -18.47 -19.56
CA LEU A 599 5.08 -18.96 -20.82
C LEU A 599 3.87 -19.84 -20.53
N VAL A 600 2.96 -19.95 -21.52
CA VAL A 600 1.67 -20.65 -21.37
C VAL A 600 1.50 -21.67 -22.49
N ASP A 601 1.27 -22.93 -22.13
CA ASP A 601 1.00 -24.02 -23.05
C ASP A 601 -0.34 -23.78 -23.79
N GLN A 602 -0.33 -23.86 -25.12
CA GLN A 602 -1.50 -23.53 -25.94
C GLN A 602 -2.55 -24.66 -26.01
N ASN A 603 -2.26 -25.87 -25.53
CA ASN A 603 -3.20 -26.99 -25.45
C ASN A 603 -3.91 -27.07 -24.11
N CYS A 604 -3.19 -26.89 -22.99
CA CYS A 604 -3.73 -27.07 -21.64
C CYS A 604 -3.83 -25.79 -20.81
N GLY A 605 -3.11 -24.71 -21.18
CA GLY A 605 -3.04 -23.47 -20.41
C GLY A 605 -2.04 -23.50 -19.24
N GLU A 606 -1.24 -24.57 -19.11
CA GLU A 606 -0.23 -24.72 -18.06
C GLU A 606 0.85 -23.64 -18.15
N ILE A 607 1.25 -23.13 -16.98
CA ILE A 607 2.24 -22.06 -16.85
C ILE A 607 3.62 -22.69 -16.62
N TYR A 608 4.61 -22.25 -17.40
CA TYR A 608 6.01 -22.66 -17.25
C TYR A 608 6.93 -21.43 -17.10
N VAL A 609 7.89 -21.52 -16.18
CA VAL A 609 8.88 -20.45 -15.88
C VAL A 609 10.28 -21.01 -16.09
N PRO A 610 10.89 -20.86 -17.29
CA PRO A 610 12.15 -21.55 -17.63
C PRO A 610 13.32 -21.30 -16.67
N LEU A 611 13.38 -20.10 -16.07
CA LEU A 611 14.43 -19.73 -15.10
C LEU A 611 14.32 -20.47 -13.76
N ASN A 612 13.22 -21.20 -13.50
CA ASN A 612 13.07 -22.08 -12.33
C ASN A 612 13.55 -23.52 -12.60
N HIS A 613 14.06 -23.80 -13.81
CA HIS A 613 14.47 -25.13 -14.25
C HIS A 613 15.87 -25.10 -14.90
N MET A 614 16.77 -24.27 -14.38
CA MET A 614 18.14 -24.17 -14.90
C MET A 614 18.94 -25.43 -14.54
N THR A 615 18.88 -25.86 -13.28
CA THR A 615 19.53 -27.08 -12.78
C THR A 615 18.60 -27.84 -11.81
N GLU A 616 18.84 -29.12 -11.59
CA GLU A 616 18.09 -29.94 -10.61
C GLU A 616 18.42 -29.56 -9.15
N MET A 617 19.60 -28.96 -8.93
CA MET A 617 20.10 -28.53 -7.61
C MET A 617 19.79 -27.05 -7.32
N GLN A 618 18.83 -26.45 -8.03
CA GLN A 618 18.51 -25.03 -7.92
C GLN A 618 17.75 -24.73 -6.61
N GLU A 619 18.36 -23.97 -5.69
CA GLU A 619 17.72 -23.58 -4.42
C GLU A 619 16.85 -22.32 -4.53
N ALA A 620 17.26 -21.37 -5.38
CA ALA A 620 16.62 -20.06 -5.50
C ALA A 620 15.78 -19.94 -6.78
N HIS A 621 14.65 -19.25 -6.67
CA HIS A 621 13.60 -19.29 -7.67
C HIS A 621 13.05 -17.89 -8.00
N LEU A 622 12.50 -17.74 -9.20
CA LEU A 622 11.73 -16.60 -9.67
C LEU A 622 10.24 -16.81 -9.32
N GLU A 623 9.70 -15.97 -8.45
CA GLU A 623 8.26 -15.80 -8.26
C GLU A 623 7.74 -14.73 -9.24
N VAL A 624 6.77 -15.11 -10.08
CA VAL A 624 6.15 -14.21 -11.09
C VAL A 624 4.73 -13.85 -10.64
N ALA A 625 4.62 -12.79 -9.85
CA ALA A 625 3.39 -12.36 -9.21
C ALA A 625 2.60 -11.38 -10.10
N ASN A 626 1.94 -11.88 -11.15
CA ASN A 626 0.98 -11.05 -11.90
C ASN A 626 -0.10 -10.55 -10.93
N SER A 627 -0.13 -9.24 -10.69
CA SER A 627 -0.94 -8.63 -9.64
C SER A 627 -2.40 -8.51 -10.03
N ILE A 628 -3.25 -8.24 -9.03
CA ILE A 628 -4.55 -7.60 -9.28
C ILE A 628 -4.33 -6.17 -9.83
N LEU A 629 -5.40 -5.56 -10.35
CA LEU A 629 -5.39 -4.19 -10.86
C LEU A 629 -5.45 -3.17 -9.70
N SER A 630 -4.36 -3.12 -8.92
CA SER A 630 -4.11 -2.20 -7.81
C SER A 630 -2.64 -1.78 -7.86
N GLU A 631 -2.36 -0.53 -7.46
CA GLU A 631 -1.00 -0.06 -7.24
C GLU A 631 -0.70 0.18 -5.75
N GLU A 632 -1.62 0.77 -4.97
CA GLU A 632 -1.36 1.15 -3.57
C GLU A 632 -1.21 -0.09 -2.67
N GLY A 633 -2.20 -0.99 -2.71
CA GLY A 633 -2.16 -2.27 -2.02
C GLY A 633 -0.99 -3.13 -2.48
N VAL A 634 -0.78 -3.29 -3.79
CA VAL A 634 0.30 -4.13 -4.34
C VAL A 634 1.68 -3.56 -3.97
N LEU A 635 1.94 -2.26 -4.13
CA LEU A 635 3.25 -1.70 -3.79
C LEU A 635 3.52 -1.73 -2.28
N GLY A 636 2.51 -1.50 -1.45
CA GLY A 636 2.62 -1.67 0.00
C GLY A 636 3.00 -3.11 0.37
N PHE A 637 2.44 -4.10 -0.34
CA PHE A 637 2.79 -5.51 -0.17
C PHE A 637 4.25 -5.78 -0.57
N GLU A 638 4.70 -5.30 -1.74
CA GLU A 638 6.08 -5.52 -2.19
C GLU A 638 7.11 -4.82 -1.29
N TYR A 639 6.79 -3.66 -0.71
CA TYR A 639 7.62 -3.03 0.31
C TYR A 639 7.71 -3.90 1.58
N GLY A 640 6.57 -4.38 2.09
CA GLY A 640 6.53 -5.28 3.24
C GLY A 640 7.29 -6.59 3.02
N PHE A 641 7.18 -7.15 1.82
CA PHE A 641 7.92 -8.34 1.39
C PHE A 641 9.42 -8.07 1.40
N ASN A 642 9.85 -6.95 0.80
CA ASN A 642 11.27 -6.62 0.67
C ASN A 642 11.97 -6.37 2.01
N VAL A 643 11.32 -5.67 2.96
CA VAL A 643 11.94 -5.32 4.25
C VAL A 643 12.03 -6.48 5.26
N GLU A 644 11.36 -7.61 5.01
CA GLU A 644 11.60 -8.84 5.78
C GLU A 644 12.90 -9.52 5.35
N ASN A 645 13.20 -9.53 4.04
CA ASN A 645 14.37 -10.22 3.49
C ASN A 645 14.97 -9.51 2.27
N THR A 646 15.81 -8.51 2.53
CA THR A 646 16.56 -7.76 1.53
C THR A 646 17.66 -8.55 0.82
N ASN A 647 17.91 -9.82 1.17
CA ASN A 647 18.87 -10.66 0.42
C ASN A 647 18.33 -11.07 -0.95
N ASN A 648 17.03 -10.90 -1.22
CA ASN A 648 16.39 -11.25 -2.48
C ASN A 648 16.21 -10.01 -3.39
N LEU A 649 16.13 -10.22 -4.70
CA LEU A 649 15.79 -9.15 -5.65
C LEU A 649 14.26 -9.03 -5.73
N THR A 650 13.69 -7.98 -5.14
CA THR A 650 12.25 -7.67 -5.27
C THR A 650 12.05 -6.55 -6.29
N ILE A 651 11.20 -6.77 -7.28
CA ILE A 651 10.90 -5.83 -8.36
C ILE A 651 9.38 -5.62 -8.41
N TRP A 652 8.94 -4.36 -8.31
CA TRP A 652 7.59 -3.93 -8.67
C TRP A 652 7.62 -3.17 -10.00
N GLU A 653 6.81 -3.58 -10.97
CA GLU A 653 6.68 -2.93 -12.29
C GLU A 653 5.28 -2.32 -12.46
N ALA A 654 5.22 -1.00 -12.68
CA ALA A 654 3.99 -0.34 -13.09
C ALA A 654 3.70 -0.63 -14.57
N GLN A 655 2.43 -0.85 -14.95
CA GLN A 655 2.08 -1.18 -16.34
C GLN A 655 2.56 -0.11 -17.33
N PHE A 656 2.34 1.16 -16.95
CA PHE A 656 3.03 2.35 -17.44
C PHE A 656 3.53 3.14 -16.24
N GLY A 657 4.67 3.83 -16.40
CA GLY A 657 5.28 4.57 -15.31
C GLY A 657 4.39 5.68 -14.76
N ASP A 658 3.45 6.19 -15.56
CA ASP A 658 2.47 7.22 -15.22
C ASP A 658 1.54 6.84 -14.04
N PHE A 659 1.26 5.54 -13.84
CA PHE A 659 0.28 5.03 -12.86
C PHE A 659 0.82 4.89 -11.42
N PHE A 660 2.11 5.13 -11.19
CA PHE A 660 2.72 5.06 -9.84
C PHE A 660 2.02 5.95 -8.80
N ASN A 661 1.37 7.02 -9.26
CA ASN A 661 0.75 8.05 -8.43
C ASN A 661 -0.48 7.55 -7.66
N SER A 662 -1.10 6.45 -8.06
CA SER A 662 -2.09 5.73 -7.24
C SER A 662 -1.49 5.27 -5.90
N ALA A 663 -0.21 4.89 -5.88
CA ALA A 663 0.50 4.39 -4.71
C ALA A 663 1.36 5.46 -3.99
N GLN A 664 1.06 6.75 -4.18
CA GLN A 664 1.91 7.85 -3.71
C GLN A 664 2.16 7.81 -2.18
N VAL A 665 1.18 7.38 -1.38
CA VAL A 665 1.34 7.25 0.08
C VAL A 665 2.47 6.28 0.43
N VAL A 666 2.59 5.15 -0.29
CA VAL A 666 3.66 4.17 -0.06
C VAL A 666 5.02 4.73 -0.47
N PHE A 667 5.10 5.48 -1.57
CA PHE A 667 6.33 6.18 -1.95
C PHE A 667 6.76 7.23 -0.91
N ASP A 668 5.84 8.11 -0.50
CA ASP A 668 6.11 9.24 0.40
C ASP A 668 6.44 8.80 1.82
N THR A 669 5.82 7.73 2.29
CA THR A 669 5.81 7.39 3.72
C THR A 669 6.45 6.08 4.09
N CYS A 670 6.76 5.22 3.11
CA CYS A 670 7.48 3.97 3.32
C CYS A 670 8.80 3.97 2.54
N ILE A 671 8.75 4.04 1.20
CA ILE A 671 9.93 3.78 0.36
C ILE A 671 10.97 4.92 0.44
N SER A 672 10.54 6.19 0.46
CA SER A 672 11.46 7.35 0.53
C SER A 672 12.00 7.68 1.92
N SER A 673 11.39 7.13 2.98
CA SER A 673 11.60 7.63 4.35
C SER A 673 11.60 6.54 5.43
N GLY A 674 11.43 5.27 5.08
CA GLY A 674 11.42 4.15 6.03
C GLY A 674 12.75 3.97 6.75
N GLU A 675 13.86 4.07 6.02
CA GLU A 675 15.21 4.03 6.57
C GLU A 675 15.43 5.16 7.58
N THR A 676 15.19 6.41 7.16
CA THR A 676 15.45 7.62 7.97
C THR A 676 14.56 7.72 9.22
N LYS A 677 13.32 7.23 9.16
CA LYS A 677 12.37 7.28 10.29
C LYS A 677 12.47 6.09 11.24
N TRP A 678 12.70 4.88 10.71
CA TRP A 678 12.50 3.62 11.43
C TRP A 678 13.72 2.70 11.41
N LEU A 679 14.80 3.09 10.74
CA LEU A 679 15.97 2.25 10.42
C LEU A 679 15.57 0.97 9.68
N LEU A 680 14.67 1.16 8.70
CA LEU A 680 14.14 0.14 7.78
C LEU A 680 14.82 0.25 6.40
N PRO A 681 15.92 -0.47 6.14
CA PRO A 681 16.55 -0.52 4.84
C PRO A 681 15.70 -1.33 3.85
N SER A 682 15.78 -0.99 2.57
CA SER A 682 15.07 -1.67 1.48
C SER A 682 15.93 -1.62 0.21
N ASN A 683 15.99 -2.71 -0.55
CA ASN A 683 16.62 -2.75 -1.88
C ASN A 683 15.58 -2.90 -3.02
N LEU A 684 14.31 -2.59 -2.74
CA LEU A 684 13.18 -2.71 -3.66
C LEU A 684 13.42 -1.95 -4.96
N VAL A 685 13.24 -2.64 -6.10
CA VAL A 685 13.31 -2.04 -7.44
C VAL A 685 11.92 -1.61 -7.88
N ILE A 686 11.82 -0.36 -8.33
CA ILE A 686 10.60 0.26 -8.85
C ILE A 686 10.82 0.52 -10.35
N LEU A 687 10.17 -0.25 -11.21
CA LEU A 687 10.31 -0.16 -12.67
C LEU A 687 9.13 0.62 -13.27
N LEU A 688 9.41 1.79 -13.83
CA LEU A 688 8.40 2.74 -14.30
C LEU A 688 8.54 3.03 -15.81
N PRO A 689 7.81 2.32 -16.70
CA PRO A 689 7.91 2.52 -18.14
C PRO A 689 7.62 3.95 -18.59
N HIS A 690 8.65 4.67 -19.03
CA HIS A 690 8.64 6.09 -19.36
C HIS A 690 8.87 6.30 -20.87
N GLY A 691 8.29 7.36 -21.43
CA GLY A 691 8.69 7.83 -22.74
C GLY A 691 7.67 8.67 -23.49
N TYR A 692 8.10 9.84 -23.95
CA TYR A 692 7.30 10.75 -24.77
C TYR A 692 7.25 10.24 -26.21
N ASP A 693 6.39 9.25 -26.44
CA ASP A 693 6.26 8.52 -27.70
C ASP A 693 4.98 8.88 -28.49
N GLY A 694 4.23 9.87 -28.01
CA GLY A 694 3.00 10.37 -28.63
C GLY A 694 1.71 9.66 -28.18
N ALA A 695 1.78 8.88 -27.10
CA ALA A 695 0.67 8.09 -26.55
C ALA A 695 -0.30 8.89 -25.63
N GLY A 696 -0.09 10.20 -25.48
CA GLY A 696 -0.92 11.06 -24.61
C GLY A 696 -0.42 11.16 -23.16
N PRO A 697 -1.14 11.91 -22.30
CA PRO A 697 -0.63 12.34 -21.00
C PRO A 697 -0.47 11.23 -19.95
N GLU A 698 -1.22 10.14 -20.02
CA GLU A 698 -1.21 9.04 -19.04
C GLU A 698 -0.38 7.82 -19.49
N HIS A 699 0.41 7.98 -20.55
CA HIS A 699 1.25 6.92 -21.12
C HIS A 699 2.62 7.44 -21.56
N SER A 700 3.11 8.53 -20.95
CA SER A 700 4.34 9.23 -21.40
C SER A 700 5.38 9.45 -20.31
N SER A 701 5.00 9.62 -19.04
CA SER A 701 5.90 10.08 -18.00
C SER A 701 5.66 9.42 -16.65
N CYS A 702 6.69 8.75 -16.14
CA CYS A 702 6.78 8.36 -14.73
C CYS A 702 6.94 9.53 -13.74
N ARG A 703 6.81 10.80 -14.18
CA ARG A 703 7.00 12.00 -13.35
C ARG A 703 8.33 11.98 -12.59
N LEU A 704 9.41 11.71 -13.31
CA LEU A 704 10.79 11.65 -12.80
C LEU A 704 11.15 12.87 -11.92
N GLU A 705 10.61 14.05 -12.22
CA GLU A 705 10.76 15.26 -11.42
C GLU A 705 10.32 15.10 -9.94
N ARG A 706 9.29 14.29 -9.68
CA ARG A 706 8.76 14.05 -8.33
C ARG A 706 9.70 13.16 -7.52
N PHE A 707 10.17 12.07 -8.11
CA PHE A 707 11.15 11.19 -7.46
C PHE A 707 12.45 11.93 -7.14
N LEU A 708 12.92 12.78 -8.04
CA LEU A 708 14.09 13.64 -7.83
C LEU A 708 13.86 14.74 -6.78
N GLN A 709 12.64 15.28 -6.68
CA GLN A 709 12.27 16.24 -5.63
C GLN A 709 12.23 15.60 -4.23
N MET A 710 11.89 14.32 -4.15
CA MET A 710 11.84 13.53 -2.93
C MET A 710 13.19 12.94 -2.52
N CYS A 711 14.26 13.17 -3.29
CA CYS A 711 15.62 12.85 -2.87
C CYS A 711 16.11 13.87 -1.84
N ASP A 712 16.83 13.38 -0.83
CA ASP A 712 17.65 14.16 0.11
C ASP A 712 19.01 14.62 -0.48
N SER A 713 19.23 14.34 -1.77
CA SER A 713 20.34 14.88 -2.57
C SER A 713 20.49 16.39 -2.41
N SER A 714 21.72 16.87 -2.24
CA SER A 714 22.00 18.29 -2.03
C SER A 714 22.28 19.04 -3.33
N GLU A 715 21.87 20.31 -3.41
CA GLU A 715 22.32 21.19 -4.50
C GLU A 715 23.78 21.65 -4.34
N ASN A 716 24.34 21.53 -3.12
CA ASN A 716 25.60 22.19 -2.71
C ASN A 716 26.63 21.24 -2.08
N LYS A 717 26.25 20.02 -1.73
CA LYS A 717 27.13 18.93 -1.28
C LYS A 717 27.20 17.86 -2.38
N ILE A 718 28.34 17.16 -2.49
CA ILE A 718 28.43 15.96 -3.32
C ILE A 718 27.60 14.86 -2.63
N ASP A 719 26.70 14.23 -3.38
CA ASP A 719 25.91 13.10 -2.89
C ASP A 719 26.79 11.86 -2.69
N THR A 720 26.45 11.05 -1.68
CA THR A 720 27.04 9.72 -1.44
C THR A 720 25.98 8.64 -1.65
N ASP A 721 26.33 7.37 -1.50
CA ASP A 721 25.35 6.27 -1.51
C ASP A 721 24.34 6.33 -0.34
N ASP A 722 24.46 7.28 0.60
CA ASP A 722 23.55 7.40 1.74
C ASP A 722 22.23 8.13 1.43
N VAL A 723 22.06 8.66 0.22
CA VAL A 723 20.78 9.24 -0.20
C VAL A 723 19.62 8.23 -0.02
N ASN A 724 18.43 8.72 0.27
CA ASN A 724 17.28 7.89 0.60
C ASN A 724 16.88 6.87 -0.48
N TRP A 725 17.10 7.18 -1.76
CA TRP A 725 16.96 6.21 -2.85
C TRP A 725 17.84 6.53 -4.07
N HIS A 726 18.07 5.52 -4.89
CA HIS A 726 18.79 5.61 -6.14
C HIS A 726 17.82 5.80 -7.31
N ILE A 727 18.16 6.67 -8.26
CA ILE A 727 17.35 6.95 -9.46
C ILE A 727 18.22 6.78 -10.71
N ALA A 728 17.81 5.87 -11.59
CA ALA A 728 18.50 5.60 -12.85
C ALA A 728 17.54 5.63 -14.06
N ASN A 729 18.06 6.11 -15.19
CA ASN A 729 17.37 6.15 -16.48
C ASN A 729 18.28 5.51 -17.54
N PRO A 730 18.46 4.17 -17.46
CA PRO A 730 19.43 3.44 -18.26
C PRO A 730 19.11 3.53 -19.75
N THR A 731 20.15 3.59 -20.59
CA THR A 731 19.98 3.62 -22.05
C THR A 731 20.39 2.36 -22.78
N THR A 732 21.12 1.42 -22.15
CA THR A 732 21.54 0.16 -22.77
C THR A 732 21.09 -1.08 -21.98
N PRO A 733 20.94 -2.24 -22.64
CA PRO A 733 20.66 -3.50 -21.96
C PRO A 733 21.72 -3.89 -20.90
N ALA A 734 23.01 -3.66 -21.15
CA ALA A 734 24.07 -3.91 -20.15
C ALA A 734 23.93 -3.05 -18.90
N GLN A 735 23.54 -1.77 -19.05
CA GLN A 735 23.28 -0.89 -17.91
C GLN A 735 22.13 -1.41 -17.04
N TYR A 736 21.05 -1.91 -17.66
CA TYR A 736 19.95 -2.52 -16.93
C TYR A 736 20.34 -3.84 -16.23
N PHE A 737 21.15 -4.69 -16.89
CA PHE A 737 21.71 -5.90 -16.29
C PHE A 737 22.49 -5.60 -15.00
N HIS A 738 23.37 -4.60 -15.05
CA HIS A 738 24.18 -4.21 -13.90
C HIS A 738 23.35 -3.57 -12.79
N LEU A 739 22.35 -2.74 -13.12
CA LEU A 739 21.44 -2.16 -12.12
C LEU A 739 20.71 -3.24 -11.30
N LEU A 740 20.11 -4.24 -11.97
CA LEU A 740 19.39 -5.31 -11.29
C LEU A 740 20.31 -6.17 -10.41
N ARG A 741 21.52 -6.47 -10.88
CA ARG A 741 22.51 -7.23 -10.09
C ARG A 741 23.08 -6.43 -8.92
N ASN A 742 23.26 -5.11 -9.07
CA ASN A 742 23.80 -4.26 -8.01
C ASN A 742 22.94 -4.29 -6.73
N GLN A 743 21.61 -4.41 -6.86
CA GLN A 743 20.70 -4.50 -5.71
C GLN A 743 20.87 -5.76 -4.85
N VAL A 744 21.61 -6.77 -5.30
CA VAL A 744 21.90 -8.01 -4.55
C VAL A 744 23.40 -8.19 -4.31
N VAL A 745 24.24 -7.84 -5.29
CA VAL A 745 25.70 -7.99 -5.21
C VAL A 745 26.33 -6.91 -4.32
N SER A 746 25.76 -5.70 -4.28
CA SER A 746 26.25 -4.67 -3.38
C SER A 746 25.77 -4.89 -1.94
N LYS A 747 26.56 -4.43 -0.98
CA LYS A 747 26.12 -4.33 0.42
C LYS A 747 25.16 -3.16 0.68
N LEU A 748 24.81 -2.39 -0.35
CA LEU A 748 24.02 -1.17 -0.21
C LEU A 748 22.52 -1.50 -0.33
N LEU A 749 21.78 -1.29 0.76
CA LEU A 749 20.34 -1.53 0.83
C LEU A 749 19.56 -0.23 0.63
N LYS A 750 19.56 0.30 -0.59
CA LYS A 750 18.76 1.48 -1.00
C LYS A 750 17.72 1.12 -2.07
N PRO A 751 16.51 1.67 -2.03
CA PRO A 751 15.52 1.49 -3.09
C PRO A 751 16.05 2.02 -4.43
N LEU A 752 15.62 1.41 -5.54
CA LEU A 752 16.08 1.78 -6.88
C LEU A 752 14.89 2.10 -7.80
N ILE A 753 14.73 3.37 -8.12
CA ILE A 753 13.78 3.85 -9.13
C ILE A 753 14.43 3.74 -10.51
N ILE A 754 13.89 2.86 -11.36
CA ILE A 754 14.31 2.69 -12.75
C ILE A 754 13.27 3.34 -13.65
N VAL A 755 13.68 4.39 -14.38
CA VAL A 755 12.94 4.96 -15.50
C VAL A 755 13.00 3.95 -16.65
N GLY A 756 11.97 3.09 -16.70
CA GLY A 756 11.93 1.90 -17.55
C GLY A 756 11.71 2.25 -19.02
N PRO A 757 12.27 1.46 -19.96
CA PRO A 757 12.09 1.71 -21.39
C PRO A 757 10.73 1.27 -21.92
N LYS A 758 10.28 1.93 -22.99
CA LYS A 758 9.23 1.41 -23.89
C LYS A 758 9.79 1.14 -25.28
N VAL A 759 10.21 2.19 -25.99
CA VAL A 759 10.80 2.09 -27.34
C VAL A 759 12.14 1.34 -27.33
N LEU A 760 12.97 1.52 -26.30
CA LEU A 760 14.30 0.89 -26.26
C LEU A 760 14.27 -0.64 -26.15
N LEU A 761 13.15 -1.23 -25.70
CA LEU A 761 12.94 -2.68 -25.65
C LEU A 761 13.19 -3.38 -27.00
N ARG A 762 13.02 -2.66 -28.12
CA ARG A 762 13.21 -3.17 -29.49
C ARG A 762 13.96 -2.20 -30.41
N HIS A 763 14.59 -1.15 -29.88
CA HIS A 763 15.28 -0.16 -30.71
C HIS A 763 16.59 -0.76 -31.26
N PRO A 764 16.86 -0.75 -32.57
CA PRO A 764 18.01 -1.46 -33.15
C PRO A 764 19.39 -1.04 -32.63
N SER A 765 19.52 0.21 -32.17
CA SER A 765 20.76 0.74 -31.56
C SER A 765 20.80 0.58 -30.03
N ALA A 766 19.72 0.13 -29.39
CA ALA A 766 19.64 -0.13 -27.95
C ALA A 766 19.96 -1.60 -27.65
N ILE A 767 21.16 -2.00 -28.05
CA ILE A 767 21.68 -3.36 -27.90
C ILE A 767 23.00 -3.35 -27.14
N SER A 768 23.35 -4.48 -26.53
CA SER A 768 24.64 -4.71 -25.87
C SER A 768 25.27 -6.04 -26.27
N SER A 769 26.54 -6.19 -25.93
CA SER A 769 27.32 -7.40 -26.00
C SER A 769 27.41 -8.10 -24.64
N LEU A 770 27.67 -9.41 -24.64
CA LEU A 770 27.99 -10.17 -23.43
C LEU A 770 29.28 -9.68 -22.77
N GLN A 771 30.22 -9.14 -23.55
CA GLN A 771 31.47 -8.53 -23.07
C GLN A 771 31.24 -7.28 -22.21
N GLU A 772 30.08 -6.64 -22.27
CA GLU A 772 29.71 -5.55 -21.34
C GLU A 772 29.16 -6.07 -20.01
N MET A 773 29.04 -7.39 -19.82
CA MET A 773 28.44 -8.07 -18.66
C MET A 773 29.37 -9.09 -17.96
N ILE A 774 30.64 -9.21 -18.40
CA ILE A 774 31.64 -10.14 -17.81
C ILE A 774 32.32 -9.56 -16.55
N PRO A 775 33.03 -10.36 -15.73
CA PRO A 775 33.72 -9.85 -14.54
C PRO A 775 34.67 -8.69 -14.86
N GLY A 776 34.73 -7.71 -13.96
CA GLY A 776 35.38 -6.41 -14.17
C GLY A 776 34.48 -5.35 -14.82
N THR A 777 33.25 -5.69 -15.23
CA THR A 777 32.25 -4.73 -15.72
C THR A 777 31.26 -4.33 -14.63
N ASN A 778 30.68 -3.13 -14.77
CA ASN A 778 29.76 -2.55 -13.80
C ASN A 778 28.94 -1.44 -14.44
N PHE A 779 27.83 -1.08 -13.77
CA PHE A 779 27.01 0.06 -14.12
C PHE A 779 27.83 1.36 -14.13
N LYS A 780 27.65 2.17 -15.18
CA LYS A 780 28.27 3.50 -15.34
C LYS A 780 27.24 4.58 -15.06
N SER A 781 27.54 5.50 -14.14
CA SER A 781 26.65 6.62 -13.82
C SER A 781 26.58 7.64 -14.96
N VAL A 782 27.66 7.79 -15.73
CA VAL A 782 27.74 8.62 -16.93
C VAL A 782 28.35 7.84 -18.10
N LEU A 783 27.80 7.98 -19.31
CA LEU A 783 28.40 7.42 -20.53
C LEU A 783 28.92 8.54 -21.45
N GLU A 784 30.23 8.47 -21.74
CA GLU A 784 30.97 9.41 -22.59
C GLU A 784 30.64 9.25 -24.09
N ASP A 785 30.86 10.32 -24.88
CA ASP A 785 30.69 10.30 -26.34
C ASP A 785 32.01 10.00 -27.05
N ASN A 786 32.21 8.73 -27.39
CA ASN A 786 33.41 8.26 -28.11
C ASN A 786 33.34 8.47 -29.64
N SER A 787 32.26 9.06 -30.18
CA SER A 787 32.09 9.25 -31.63
C SER A 787 32.81 10.49 -32.20
N VAL A 788 33.32 11.38 -31.34
CA VAL A 788 33.96 12.65 -31.73
C VAL A 788 35.29 12.86 -31.02
N SER A 789 36.27 13.44 -31.72
CA SER A 789 37.54 13.81 -31.09
C SER A 789 37.35 14.98 -30.12
N ALA A 790 37.73 14.82 -28.85
CA ALA A 790 37.59 15.84 -27.81
C ALA A 790 38.20 17.21 -28.17
N LYS A 791 39.20 17.26 -29.05
CA LYS A 791 39.80 18.51 -29.57
C LYS A 791 38.84 19.33 -30.44
N ASN A 792 37.88 18.69 -31.10
CA ASN A 792 36.95 19.35 -32.03
C ASN A 792 35.68 19.85 -31.35
N VAL A 793 35.39 19.37 -30.13
CA VAL A 793 34.13 19.62 -29.42
C VAL A 793 34.08 21.04 -28.86
N LYS A 794 33.03 21.78 -29.25
CA LYS A 794 32.72 23.16 -28.80
C LYS A 794 31.43 23.24 -27.99
N LYS A 795 30.58 22.22 -28.08
CA LYS A 795 29.30 22.08 -27.37
C LYS A 795 29.22 20.71 -26.73
N ILE A 796 28.79 20.65 -25.47
CA ILE A 796 28.37 19.41 -24.83
C ILE A 796 26.86 19.47 -24.64
N ILE A 797 26.17 18.41 -25.06
CA ILE A 797 24.76 18.17 -24.76
C ILE A 797 24.70 17.03 -23.74
N PHE A 798 24.21 17.34 -22.55
CA PHE A 798 23.81 16.34 -21.56
C PHE A 798 22.36 15.93 -21.84
N CYS A 799 22.08 14.64 -21.70
CA CYS A 799 20.74 14.08 -21.73
C CYS A 799 20.65 12.85 -20.81
N SER A 800 19.44 12.34 -20.61
CA SER A 800 19.19 11.10 -19.87
C SER A 800 18.13 10.27 -20.62
N GLY A 801 18.18 8.94 -20.49
CA GLY A 801 17.20 8.05 -21.11
C GLY A 801 17.13 8.08 -22.64
N LYS A 802 15.98 7.62 -23.18
CA LYS A 802 15.81 7.32 -24.61
C LYS A 802 16.04 8.50 -25.56
N HIS A 803 15.94 9.74 -25.08
CA HIS A 803 16.17 10.96 -25.87
C HIS A 803 17.57 10.99 -26.50
N PHE A 804 18.56 10.32 -25.88
CA PHE A 804 19.88 10.08 -26.47
C PHE A 804 19.82 9.58 -27.92
N TYR A 805 19.02 8.54 -28.20
CA TYR A 805 18.96 7.91 -29.53
C TYR A 805 18.40 8.85 -30.60
N LEU A 806 17.50 9.74 -30.19
CA LEU A 806 16.92 10.78 -31.04
C LEU A 806 17.95 11.87 -31.35
N LEU A 807 18.75 12.29 -30.35
CA LEU A 807 19.84 13.26 -30.53
C LEU A 807 20.98 12.68 -31.38
N GLN A 808 21.39 11.44 -31.13
CA GLN A 808 22.46 10.75 -31.85
C GLN A 808 22.12 10.59 -33.34
N LYS A 809 20.92 10.11 -33.66
CA LYS A 809 20.44 10.01 -35.04
C LYS A 809 20.42 11.37 -35.76
N GLU A 810 20.04 12.43 -35.05
CA GLU A 810 20.01 13.79 -35.61
C GLU A 810 21.44 14.33 -35.83
N LYS A 811 22.38 14.10 -34.89
CA LYS A 811 23.81 14.41 -35.00
C LYS A 811 24.45 13.75 -36.23
N GLU A 812 24.20 12.45 -36.41
CA GLU A 812 24.64 11.65 -37.56
C GLU A 812 24.06 12.20 -38.87
N SER A 813 22.73 12.39 -38.94
CA SER A 813 22.06 12.86 -40.16
C SER A 813 22.53 14.24 -40.64
N ARG A 814 23.09 15.06 -39.73
CA ARG A 814 23.62 16.40 -39.98
C ARG A 814 25.15 16.44 -40.06
N ASN A 815 25.85 15.32 -39.88
CA ASN A 815 27.31 15.21 -39.81
C ASN A 815 27.97 16.18 -38.80
N VAL A 816 27.38 16.32 -37.61
CA VAL A 816 27.87 17.26 -36.57
C VAL A 816 29.01 16.66 -35.76
N ASN A 817 30.22 17.15 -36.01
CA ASN A 817 31.47 16.64 -35.41
C ASN A 817 32.06 17.54 -34.31
N ASP A 818 31.47 18.72 -34.03
CA ASP A 818 31.90 19.66 -33.00
C ASP A 818 31.02 19.64 -31.73
N CYS A 819 30.19 18.60 -31.58
CA CYS A 819 29.29 18.39 -30.45
C CYS A 819 29.47 16.99 -29.86
N ALA A 820 29.56 16.90 -28.53
CA ALA A 820 29.49 15.65 -27.79
C ALA A 820 28.11 15.49 -27.13
N ILE A 821 27.57 14.26 -27.10
CA ILE A 821 26.32 13.91 -26.42
C ILE A 821 26.62 12.96 -25.25
N ILE A 822 26.61 13.48 -24.04
CA ILE A 822 26.90 12.74 -22.81
C ILE A 822 25.59 12.29 -22.17
N ARG A 823 25.50 11.00 -21.81
CA ARG A 823 24.35 10.45 -21.10
C ARG A 823 24.61 10.41 -19.60
N ILE A 824 23.67 10.93 -18.82
CA ILE A 824 23.63 10.75 -17.36
C ILE A 824 22.61 9.65 -17.08
N GLU A 825 23.12 8.49 -16.69
CA GLU A 825 22.38 7.24 -16.51
C GLU A 825 21.89 7.09 -15.06
N LYS A 826 22.67 7.57 -14.07
CA LYS A 826 22.25 7.73 -12.68
C LYS A 826 22.05 9.23 -12.41
N LEU A 827 20.88 9.58 -11.90
CA LEU A 827 20.49 10.96 -11.60
C LEU A 827 20.61 11.26 -10.10
N CYS A 828 20.31 10.28 -9.25
CA CYS A 828 20.55 10.32 -7.81
C CYS A 828 21.20 9.00 -7.35
N PRO A 829 22.30 8.99 -6.56
CA PRO A 829 23.21 10.10 -6.27
C PRO A 829 23.65 10.85 -7.53
N PHE A 830 23.74 12.19 -7.47
CA PHE A 830 24.14 12.98 -8.62
C PHE A 830 25.66 12.81 -8.91
N PRO A 831 26.07 12.33 -10.10
CA PRO A 831 27.45 11.89 -10.35
C PRO A 831 28.40 13.06 -10.69
N ALA A 832 28.47 14.06 -9.81
CA ALA A 832 29.25 15.29 -10.01
C ALA A 832 30.71 15.04 -10.37
N GLU A 833 31.40 14.17 -9.63
CA GLU A 833 32.83 13.88 -9.85
C GLU A 833 33.10 13.26 -11.22
N GLU A 834 32.25 12.33 -11.65
CA GLU A 834 32.37 11.69 -12.96
C GLU A 834 32.09 12.69 -14.09
N ILE A 835 31.03 13.51 -13.97
CA ILE A 835 30.75 14.58 -14.93
C ILE A 835 31.93 15.56 -15.02
N HIS A 836 32.51 15.95 -13.88
CA HIS A 836 33.67 16.85 -13.82
C HIS A 836 34.92 16.26 -14.49
N ARG A 837 35.21 14.97 -14.25
CA ARG A 837 36.28 14.21 -14.93
C ARG A 837 36.11 14.26 -16.45
N ILE A 838 34.88 14.06 -16.93
CA ILE A 838 34.56 14.02 -18.36
C ILE A 838 34.67 15.41 -19.00
N ILE A 839 34.10 16.46 -18.37
CA ILE A 839 34.16 17.84 -18.88
C ILE A 839 35.62 18.30 -19.06
N LYS A 840 36.53 17.95 -18.14
CA LYS A 840 37.97 18.31 -18.22
C LYS A 840 38.67 17.81 -19.49
N ASN A 841 38.16 16.76 -20.14
CA ASN A 841 38.73 16.26 -21.40
C ASN A 841 38.45 17.20 -22.60
N PHE A 842 37.39 18.02 -22.52
CA PHE A 842 36.91 18.84 -23.63
C PHE A 842 37.32 20.32 -23.52
N LYS A 843 38.61 20.60 -23.75
CA LYS A 843 39.24 21.92 -23.54
C LYS A 843 38.67 23.10 -24.34
N ASN A 844 37.90 22.84 -25.40
CA ASN A 844 37.40 23.86 -26.35
C ASN A 844 35.89 24.15 -26.20
N VAL A 845 35.24 23.64 -25.15
CA VAL A 845 33.80 23.78 -24.94
C VAL A 845 33.42 25.19 -24.47
N GLN A 846 32.40 25.74 -25.12
CA GLN A 846 31.86 27.08 -24.86
C GLN A 846 30.38 27.06 -24.42
N ASN A 847 29.72 25.91 -24.56
CA ASN A 847 28.29 25.77 -24.32
C ASN A 847 27.98 24.39 -23.72
N PHE A 848 27.36 24.39 -22.55
CA PHE A 848 26.72 23.23 -21.96
C PHE A 848 25.21 23.34 -22.16
N VAL A 849 24.59 22.28 -22.65
CA VAL A 849 23.15 22.20 -22.93
C VAL A 849 22.60 20.99 -22.18
N TRP A 850 21.48 21.16 -21.50
CA TRP A 850 20.67 20.03 -21.05
C TRP A 850 19.51 19.85 -22.04
N SER A 851 19.45 18.70 -22.70
CA SER A 851 18.37 18.35 -23.62
C SER A 851 17.61 17.14 -23.11
N GLN A 852 16.29 17.29 -23.07
CA GLN A 852 15.36 16.28 -22.57
C GLN A 852 14.10 16.28 -23.46
N GLU A 853 13.28 15.23 -23.35
CA GLU A 853 12.01 15.16 -24.05
C GLU A 853 10.84 15.68 -23.19
N GLU A 854 11.01 15.68 -21.87
CA GLU A 854 10.02 16.13 -20.90
C GLU A 854 9.82 17.66 -20.92
N HIS A 855 8.63 18.12 -20.51
CA HIS A 855 8.31 19.54 -20.33
C HIS A 855 9.28 20.21 -19.35
N GLN A 856 9.49 21.52 -19.46
CA GLN A 856 10.50 22.24 -18.66
C GLN A 856 10.27 22.15 -17.14
N ASN A 857 9.03 21.93 -16.70
CA ASN A 857 8.63 21.70 -15.31
C ASN A 857 8.59 20.20 -14.92
N MET A 858 9.21 19.33 -15.74
CA MET A 858 9.20 17.88 -15.61
C MET A 858 10.58 17.29 -15.99
N GLY A 859 10.75 15.98 -15.81
CA GLY A 859 12.02 15.31 -16.03
C GLY A 859 13.09 15.81 -15.06
N ALA A 860 14.36 15.75 -15.46
CA ALA A 860 15.45 16.10 -14.54
C ALA A 860 15.89 17.58 -14.56
N TRP A 861 15.37 18.43 -15.47
CA TRP A 861 15.87 19.81 -15.64
C TRP A 861 15.97 20.62 -14.34
N THR A 862 14.91 20.65 -13.53
CA THR A 862 14.87 21.44 -12.28
C THR A 862 15.78 20.89 -11.19
N PHE A 863 16.14 19.61 -11.26
CA PHE A 863 17.08 18.96 -10.33
C PHE A 863 18.54 19.18 -10.75
N VAL A 864 18.83 19.11 -12.05
CA VAL A 864 20.22 19.19 -12.55
C VAL A 864 20.73 20.62 -12.73
N GLU A 865 19.88 21.62 -13.00
CA GLU A 865 20.34 23.00 -13.26
C GLU A 865 21.16 23.59 -12.11
N SER A 866 20.62 23.50 -10.88
CA SER A 866 21.30 23.97 -9.68
C SER A 866 22.57 23.18 -9.38
N ARG A 867 22.51 21.84 -9.42
CA ARG A 867 23.67 20.96 -9.20
C ARG A 867 24.81 21.19 -10.20
N PHE A 868 24.51 21.35 -11.48
CA PHE A 868 25.52 21.71 -12.49
C PHE A 868 26.12 23.10 -12.24
N ARG A 869 25.31 24.09 -11.88
CA ARG A 869 25.78 25.44 -11.58
C ARG A 869 26.68 25.46 -10.34
N ASN A 870 26.23 24.84 -9.25
CA ASN A 870 26.82 24.96 -7.93
C ASN A 870 28.01 23.99 -7.73
N LEU A 871 27.87 22.72 -8.14
CA LEU A 871 28.91 21.69 -7.94
C LEU A 871 29.95 21.66 -9.07
N LEU A 872 29.57 22.05 -10.29
CA LEU A 872 30.43 21.93 -11.49
C LEU A 872 30.83 23.28 -12.11
N GLY A 873 30.30 24.40 -11.60
CA GLY A 873 30.50 25.73 -12.20
C GLY A 873 29.93 25.87 -13.62
N CYS A 874 29.02 24.97 -14.03
CA CYS A 874 28.57 24.81 -15.40
C CYS A 874 27.16 25.37 -15.59
N GLN A 875 27.02 26.54 -16.23
CA GLN A 875 25.71 27.09 -16.54
C GLN A 875 25.08 26.36 -17.74
N LEU A 876 24.04 25.57 -17.47
CA LEU A 876 23.30 24.82 -18.48
C LEU A 876 22.32 25.71 -19.26
N LYS A 877 22.18 25.43 -20.56
CA LYS A 877 21.09 25.96 -21.41
C LYS A 877 20.03 24.88 -21.62
N TYR A 878 18.76 25.19 -21.33
CA TYR A 878 17.65 24.26 -21.54
C TYR A 878 17.32 24.02 -23.03
N ALA A 879 17.06 22.77 -23.39
CA ALA A 879 16.65 22.34 -24.72
C ALA A 879 15.66 21.16 -24.68
N GLY A 880 14.44 21.41 -24.19
CA GLY A 880 13.32 20.45 -24.21
C GLY A 880 11.97 21.10 -24.55
N ARG A 881 10.87 20.46 -24.14
CA ARG A 881 9.50 20.98 -24.34
C ARG A 881 9.22 22.20 -23.46
N ARG A 882 8.22 23.01 -23.80
CA ARG A 882 7.80 24.16 -22.94
C ARG A 882 7.24 23.64 -21.60
N PRO A 883 6.94 24.48 -20.59
CA PRO A 883 6.15 24.03 -19.45
C PRO A 883 4.74 23.57 -19.87
N LEU A 884 4.19 22.55 -19.20
CA LEU A 884 2.81 22.07 -19.42
C LEU A 884 2.19 21.55 -18.11
N CYS A 885 0.86 21.66 -17.98
CA CYS A 885 0.13 21.16 -16.81
C CYS A 885 -0.21 19.65 -16.88
N THR A 886 -0.29 19.09 -18.09
CA THR A 886 -0.39 17.64 -18.33
C THR A 886 0.99 17.06 -18.67
N PRO A 887 1.26 15.77 -18.39
CA PRO A 887 2.57 15.19 -18.71
C PRO A 887 2.91 15.19 -20.20
N ALA A 888 1.92 14.99 -21.07
CA ALA A 888 2.08 15.11 -22.51
C ALA A 888 0.85 15.73 -23.19
N VAL A 889 1.03 16.16 -24.43
CA VAL A 889 -0.06 16.58 -25.31
C VAL A 889 -0.76 15.36 -25.91
N GLY A 890 -2.11 15.38 -25.94
CA GLY A 890 -2.91 14.33 -26.59
C GLY A 890 -3.02 14.46 -28.12
N ILE A 891 -2.37 15.46 -28.73
CA ILE A 891 -2.50 15.77 -30.16
C ILE A 891 -1.22 15.37 -30.90
N GLY A 892 -1.29 14.31 -31.71
CA GLY A 892 -0.12 13.74 -32.39
C GLY A 892 0.67 14.72 -33.29
N LYS A 893 0.00 15.69 -33.93
CA LYS A 893 0.69 16.75 -34.71
C LYS A 893 1.53 17.67 -33.81
N LEU A 894 0.95 18.12 -32.69
CA LEU A 894 1.63 18.99 -31.73
C LEU A 894 2.81 18.25 -31.08
N HIS A 895 2.61 16.98 -30.70
CA HIS A 895 3.68 16.12 -30.19
C HIS A 895 4.87 16.03 -31.17
N GLN A 896 4.61 15.90 -32.47
CA GLN A 896 5.66 15.88 -33.49
C GLN A 896 6.35 17.24 -33.67
N GLU A 897 5.62 18.35 -33.56
CA GLU A 897 6.18 19.70 -33.62
C GLU A 897 7.10 19.99 -32.44
N GLU A 898 6.68 19.60 -31.23
CA GLU A 898 7.51 19.61 -30.02
C GLU A 898 8.76 18.74 -30.16
N ALA A 899 8.62 17.51 -30.66
CA ALA A 899 9.75 16.61 -30.87
C ALA A 899 10.76 17.19 -31.90
N ARG A 900 10.30 17.93 -32.90
CA ARG A 900 11.17 18.70 -33.82
C ARG A 900 11.84 19.87 -33.12
N PHE A 901 11.16 20.56 -32.20
CA PHE A 901 11.76 21.65 -31.41
C PHE A 901 12.92 21.16 -30.55
N CYS A 902 12.78 20.01 -29.88
CA CYS A 902 13.89 19.40 -29.10
C CYS A 902 15.11 19.07 -29.98
N LYS A 903 14.90 18.63 -31.23
CA LYS A 903 15.98 18.35 -32.21
C LYS A 903 16.71 19.60 -32.70
N ALA A 904 15.99 20.71 -32.86
CA ALA A 904 16.49 21.91 -33.54
C ALA A 904 17.62 22.66 -32.80
N LYS A 905 18.07 22.19 -31.63
CA LYS A 905 19.12 22.85 -30.81
C LYS A 905 20.54 22.29 -31.00
N LEU A 906 20.71 21.32 -31.90
CA LEU A 906 22.04 20.90 -32.36
C LEU A 906 22.79 22.00 -33.13
N ASP A 907 22.09 22.97 -33.73
CA ASP A 907 22.66 24.06 -34.54
C ASP A 907 23.86 24.76 -33.86
N PRO A 908 24.94 25.07 -34.61
CA PRO A 908 26.09 25.80 -34.08
C PRO A 908 25.67 27.20 -33.61
N CYS A 909 26.41 27.77 -32.67
CA CYS A 909 26.14 29.10 -32.10
C CYS A 909 26.41 30.22 -33.12
N LYS A 910 25.53 30.36 -34.13
CA LYS A 910 25.40 31.57 -34.93
C LYS A 910 24.46 32.50 -34.18
N SER A 911 24.89 33.76 -34.02
CA SER A 911 24.17 34.81 -33.29
C SER A 911 22.68 34.80 -33.59
N CYS A 912 21.84 34.77 -32.55
CA CYS A 912 20.38 34.59 -32.68
C CYS A 912 19.65 35.86 -33.16
N LYS A 913 20.04 36.37 -34.34
CA LYS A 913 19.38 37.46 -35.08
C LYS A 913 18.78 36.87 -36.36
N SER A 914 17.48 36.50 -36.34
CA SER A 914 16.54 36.58 -37.49
C SER A 914 15.25 35.73 -37.40
N LYS A 915 15.15 34.68 -36.57
CA LYS A 915 14.04 33.69 -36.67
C LYS A 915 13.22 33.42 -35.39
N ILE A 916 12.79 34.47 -34.70
CA ILE A 916 11.78 34.38 -33.61
C ILE A 916 10.41 34.99 -34.01
N HIS A 917 10.33 35.75 -35.13
CA HIS A 917 9.13 36.48 -35.56
C HIS A 917 8.01 35.66 -36.25
N HIS A 918 7.88 34.35 -36.01
CA HIS A 918 6.82 33.54 -36.64
C HIS A 918 6.02 32.61 -35.70
N TYR A 919 6.27 32.63 -34.39
CA TYR A 919 5.55 31.79 -33.42
C TYR A 919 4.92 32.56 -32.24
N LEU A 920 4.70 33.88 -32.41
CA LEU A 920 3.92 34.73 -31.47
C LEU A 920 2.55 35.14 -32.04
N LEU A 921 2.12 34.57 -33.16
CA LEU A 921 0.84 34.84 -33.81
C LEU A 921 -0.24 33.82 -33.43
N CYS A 922 -0.41 33.58 -32.12
CA CYS A 922 -1.56 32.84 -31.56
C CYS A 922 -2.10 33.39 -30.21
N GLU A 923 -1.72 34.60 -29.79
CA GLU A 923 -2.31 35.29 -28.62
C GLU A 923 -3.28 36.44 -29.02
N ARG A 924 -3.94 36.31 -30.17
CA ARG A 924 -4.97 37.27 -30.63
C ARG A 924 -6.23 36.60 -31.20
N ILE A 925 -6.75 35.57 -30.50
CA ILE A 925 -8.14 35.10 -30.67
C ILE A 925 -8.77 34.86 -29.29
N SER A 926 -8.95 35.95 -28.53
CA SER A 926 -9.73 35.97 -27.27
C SER A 926 -10.40 37.33 -27.03
N SER A 927 -10.95 37.93 -28.09
CA SER A 927 -11.78 39.14 -28.00
C SER A 927 -12.76 39.25 -29.17
N ARG A 928 -13.77 38.37 -29.18
CA ARG A 928 -15.05 38.58 -29.88
C ARG A 928 -16.21 38.35 -28.93
N GLY A 929 -16.30 39.23 -27.93
CA GLY A 929 -17.54 39.52 -27.21
C GLY A 929 -17.96 40.95 -27.56
N GLN A 930 -19.15 41.11 -28.15
CA GLN A 930 -19.86 42.39 -28.22
C GLN A 930 -20.23 42.79 -26.78
N SER A 931 -20.31 44.05 -26.33
CA SER A 931 -20.31 45.37 -26.97
C SER A 931 -19.94 46.44 -25.92
N PRO A 932 -19.70 47.71 -26.30
CA PRO A 932 -19.87 48.84 -25.38
C PRO A 932 -20.96 49.81 -25.83
N THR A 933 -21.70 50.34 -24.85
CA THR A 933 -22.70 51.40 -24.97
C THR A 933 -22.05 52.77 -25.23
N GLY A 934 -22.75 53.70 -25.92
CA GLY A 934 -22.20 55.06 -26.06
C GLY A 934 -22.87 56.07 -27.00
N TRP A 935 -24.06 56.58 -26.65
CA TRP A 935 -24.60 57.92 -27.01
C TRP A 935 -24.95 58.27 -28.49
N PRO A 936 -25.82 59.29 -28.75
CA PRO A 936 -26.44 59.49 -30.07
C PRO A 936 -26.02 60.75 -30.84
N GLY A 937 -25.83 60.58 -32.17
CA GLY A 937 -26.07 61.60 -33.22
C GLY A 937 -24.96 62.64 -33.51
N PRO A 938 -25.02 63.34 -34.68
CA PRO A 938 -25.34 62.77 -36.00
C PRO A 938 -24.43 63.29 -37.16
N ASN A 939 -24.54 62.61 -38.31
CA ASN A 939 -24.21 63.03 -39.69
C ASN A 939 -22.75 63.20 -40.17
N GLU A 940 -22.48 62.52 -41.29
CA GLU A 940 -21.79 62.95 -42.53
C GLU A 940 -20.39 63.61 -42.50
N ALA A 941 -19.49 63.45 -43.48
CA ALA A 941 -19.25 62.41 -44.50
C ALA A 941 -17.88 62.70 -45.19
N THR A 942 -17.21 61.68 -45.74
CA THR A 942 -16.04 61.75 -46.67
C THR A 942 -14.69 62.29 -46.14
N GLY A 943 -13.57 61.85 -46.76
CA GLY A 943 -12.35 62.68 -46.79
C GLY A 943 -11.00 62.07 -46.38
N TYR A 944 -10.55 61.01 -47.07
CA TYR A 944 -9.17 60.76 -47.54
C TYR A 944 -7.91 61.37 -46.83
N ASP A 945 -6.94 60.46 -46.64
CA ASP A 945 -5.49 60.59 -46.94
C ASP A 945 -4.45 60.86 -45.81
N SER A 946 -3.18 60.83 -46.21
CA SER A 946 -2.09 60.11 -45.56
C SER A 946 -1.00 60.95 -44.89
N SER A 947 -0.25 60.27 -44.01
CA SER A 947 1.21 60.42 -43.79
C SER A 947 1.78 61.61 -42.99
N LEU A 948 2.77 61.29 -42.13
CA LEU A 948 4.04 61.98 -41.78
C LEU A 948 4.44 61.63 -40.32
N LEU A 949 5.53 60.89 -40.07
CA LEU A 949 6.96 61.29 -39.94
C LEU A 949 7.45 61.60 -38.50
N ARG A 950 8.36 60.71 -38.03
CA ARG A 950 9.66 61.00 -37.38
C ARG A 950 9.77 61.80 -36.05
N SER A 951 10.13 61.04 -35.02
CA SER A 951 11.48 61.00 -34.38
C SER A 951 11.83 61.84 -33.13
N LYS A 952 12.68 61.22 -32.27
CA LYS A 952 13.47 61.74 -31.12
C LYS A 952 12.67 62.19 -29.87
N GLY A 953 13.07 61.93 -28.62
CA GLY A 953 14.13 61.02 -28.10
C GLY A 953 14.56 61.33 -26.65
N THR A 954 15.22 60.34 -25.99
CA THR A 954 16.16 60.45 -24.83
C THR A 954 15.67 60.72 -23.38
N LEU A 955 16.39 60.07 -22.42
CA LEU A 955 16.55 60.40 -20.97
C LEU A 955 15.34 60.06 -20.03
N LEU A 956 15.45 59.55 -18.78
CA LEU A 956 16.55 59.35 -17.80
C LEU A 956 16.26 58.18 -16.80
N GLN A 957 17.33 57.68 -16.13
CA GLN A 957 17.52 57.17 -14.72
C GLN A 957 16.30 56.85 -13.78
N THR A 958 16.36 55.99 -12.74
CA THR A 958 17.43 55.26 -12.01
C THR A 958 16.90 54.03 -11.24
N CYS A 959 17.77 53.13 -10.76
CA CYS A 959 17.45 51.96 -9.91
C CYS A 959 17.58 52.26 -8.40
N ASN A 960 16.87 51.52 -7.51
CA ASN A 960 17.48 50.44 -6.67
C ASN A 960 16.58 49.86 -5.55
N VAL A 961 17.01 48.69 -5.06
CA VAL A 961 16.43 47.78 -4.04
C VAL A 961 16.94 48.11 -2.62
N ILE A 962 16.23 47.69 -1.55
CA ILE A 962 16.81 47.25 -0.25
C ILE A 962 15.79 46.37 0.55
N ALA A 963 16.31 45.51 1.44
CA ALA A 963 15.60 44.47 2.22
C ALA A 963 15.28 44.88 3.68
N TYR A 964 14.79 43.95 4.53
CA TYR A 964 14.32 44.22 5.91
C TYR A 964 14.64 43.15 6.98
N GLN A 965 14.93 43.62 8.21
CA GLN A 965 15.12 42.94 9.52
C GLN A 965 15.21 44.06 10.62
N GLU A 966 15.04 43.90 11.95
CA GLU A 966 14.56 42.82 12.85
C GLU A 966 14.25 43.38 14.28
N GLY A 967 13.33 42.77 15.05
CA GLY A 967 13.07 43.02 16.49
C GLY A 967 12.34 44.34 16.88
N GLU A 968 11.62 44.50 18.02
CA GLU A 968 11.18 43.62 19.12
C GLU A 968 9.88 44.16 19.83
N THR A 969 9.27 43.34 20.71
CA THR A 969 8.36 43.64 21.86
C THR A 969 6.88 44.14 21.75
N LYS A 970 5.95 43.16 21.87
CA LYS A 970 4.84 43.00 22.86
C LYS A 970 3.65 43.99 23.05
N ILE A 971 2.45 43.43 22.82
CA ILE A 971 1.13 43.62 23.50
C ILE A 971 0.31 44.90 23.19
N ALA A 972 -0.82 44.75 22.47
CA ALA A 972 -2.16 45.10 22.96
C ALA A 972 -3.32 44.68 22.02
N ARG A 973 -4.42 44.27 22.65
CA ARG A 973 -5.71 43.78 22.15
C ARG A 973 -6.66 44.93 21.77
N VAL A 974 -7.25 44.94 20.57
CA VAL A 974 -8.47 45.71 20.22
C VAL A 974 -9.28 44.83 19.24
N LEU A 975 -10.30 44.08 19.68
CA LEU A 975 -11.67 44.45 20.06
C LEU A 975 -12.61 44.74 18.87
N LEU A 976 -13.68 43.93 18.83
CA LEU A 976 -14.92 44.15 18.10
C LEU A 976 -15.58 45.46 18.54
N ASN A 977 -16.31 46.09 17.63
CA ASN A 977 -17.45 46.93 17.98
C ASN A 977 -18.68 46.39 17.24
N ASN A 978 -19.70 46.01 18.01
CA ASN A 978 -21.03 45.72 17.49
C ASN A 978 -21.86 47.02 17.42
N ASP A 979 -23.07 46.84 16.88
CA ASP A 979 -24.32 47.52 17.23
C ASP A 979 -24.90 48.49 16.19
N SER A 980 -25.84 47.97 15.42
CA SER A 980 -27.17 48.59 15.32
C SER A 980 -28.23 47.51 15.08
N GLU A 981 -29.28 47.55 15.89
CA GLU A 981 -30.39 46.61 15.89
C GLU A 981 -31.28 46.81 14.65
N SER A 982 -31.92 45.74 14.13
CA SER A 982 -33.37 45.57 14.26
C SER A 982 -33.95 44.45 13.39
N CYS A 983 -34.81 43.68 14.05
CA CYS A 983 -35.73 42.66 13.57
C CYS A 983 -36.59 43.08 12.36
N TRP A 984 -36.88 42.15 11.43
CA TRP A 984 -38.21 41.98 10.82
C TRP A 984 -38.47 40.52 10.41
N ILE A 985 -39.62 39.99 10.81
CA ILE A 985 -40.24 38.74 10.35
C ILE A 985 -41.52 39.13 9.58
N THR A 986 -42.00 38.23 8.71
CA THR A 986 -43.33 38.26 8.02
C THR A 986 -43.56 39.33 6.96
N GLU A 987 -43.98 38.90 5.75
CA GLU A 987 -45.42 38.81 5.45
C GLU A 987 -45.74 37.86 4.26
N LEU A 988 -47.01 37.46 4.18
CA LEU A 988 -47.60 36.53 3.21
C LEU A 988 -49.02 37.03 2.86
N ARG A 989 -49.54 36.67 1.66
CA ARG A 989 -50.88 36.97 1.08
C ARG A 989 -50.99 38.31 0.33
N GLY A 990 -51.84 38.46 -0.70
CA GLY A 990 -52.77 37.51 -1.37
C GLY A 990 -52.81 37.75 -2.90
N TYR A 991 -53.68 37.16 -3.71
CA TYR A 991 -55.11 36.85 -3.48
C TYR A 991 -55.63 35.67 -4.36
N TYR A 992 -56.44 34.77 -3.78
CA TYR A 992 -57.54 33.95 -4.34
C TYR A 992 -57.27 32.99 -5.53
N GLU A 993 -57.37 31.66 -5.38
CA GLU A 993 -58.55 30.78 -5.08
C GLU A 993 -59.35 30.35 -6.32
N THR A 994 -59.35 29.04 -6.60
CA THR A 994 -60.56 28.21 -6.76
C THR A 994 -60.18 26.73 -6.63
N GLU A 995 -61.11 25.94 -6.10
CA GLU A 995 -60.91 24.52 -5.77
C GLU A 995 -60.92 23.62 -7.02
N ASN A 996 -60.16 22.51 -6.99
CA ASN A 996 -60.80 21.20 -7.20
C ASN A 996 -59.95 20.00 -6.75
N ILE A 997 -60.64 19.01 -6.18
CA ILE A 997 -60.10 17.69 -5.84
C ILE A 997 -60.53 16.72 -6.94
N ALA A 998 -59.62 16.30 -7.82
CA ALA A 998 -59.79 15.11 -8.64
C ALA A 998 -58.45 14.61 -9.23
N GLU A 999 -58.45 13.32 -9.59
CA GLU A 999 -57.49 12.65 -10.50
C GLU A 999 -56.04 12.41 -10.02
N ARG A 1000 -55.92 11.33 -9.24
CA ARG A 1000 -54.79 10.39 -9.37
C ARG A 1000 -54.59 10.00 -10.84
N LYS A 1001 -53.36 10.09 -11.39
CA LYS A 1001 -52.65 8.97 -12.06
C LYS A 1001 -51.35 9.36 -12.80
N ILE A 1002 -50.39 8.42 -12.75
CA ILE A 1002 -49.30 8.19 -13.73
C ILE A 1002 -48.25 9.30 -13.87
N ILE A 1003 -47.05 9.05 -13.31
CA ILE A 1003 -45.79 8.84 -14.07
C ILE A 1003 -44.92 7.88 -13.24
N SER A 1004 -45.08 6.58 -13.50
CA SER A 1004 -44.23 5.52 -12.94
C SER A 1004 -43.85 4.53 -14.06
N PHE A 1005 -43.58 5.06 -15.25
CA PHE A 1005 -43.46 4.27 -16.48
C PHE A 1005 -42.14 4.50 -17.25
N PHE A 1006 -41.27 5.41 -16.81
CA PHE A 1006 -40.06 5.80 -17.57
C PHE A 1006 -38.74 5.16 -17.13
N PHE A 1007 -38.73 4.33 -16.09
CA PHE A 1007 -37.52 3.62 -15.62
C PHE A 1007 -37.51 2.10 -15.88
N TRP A 1008 -38.54 1.54 -16.51
CA TRP A 1008 -38.67 0.08 -16.71
C TRP A 1008 -38.30 -0.42 -18.13
N LEU A 1009 -38.07 0.46 -19.11
CA LEU A 1009 -37.80 0.08 -20.50
C LEU A 1009 -36.50 0.69 -21.08
N ARG A 1010 -35.35 0.32 -20.51
CA ARG A 1010 -34.05 0.45 -21.22
C ARG A 1010 -33.01 -0.65 -20.93
N GLN A 1011 -33.44 -1.82 -20.44
CA GLN A 1011 -32.69 -3.08 -20.56
C GLN A 1011 -33.42 -4.04 -21.50
N ARG A 1012 -33.06 -4.02 -22.79
CA ARG A 1012 -33.09 -5.14 -23.77
C ARG A 1012 -33.05 -4.61 -25.20
N SER A 1013 -31.85 -4.54 -25.78
CA SER A 1013 -31.61 -4.98 -27.18
C SER A 1013 -30.13 -4.82 -27.53
N ARG A 1014 -29.45 -5.95 -27.74
CA ARG A 1014 -28.47 -6.24 -28.82
C ARG A 1014 -27.52 -7.36 -28.41
N GLU A 1015 -28.07 -8.58 -28.42
CA GLU A 1015 -27.34 -9.71 -28.99
C GLU A 1015 -27.49 -9.64 -30.52
N ASN A 1016 -26.62 -10.33 -31.26
CA ASN A 1016 -26.41 -10.28 -32.72
C ASN A 1016 -25.66 -9.03 -33.24
N ILE A 1017 -24.34 -9.00 -33.03
CA ILE A 1017 -23.31 -9.31 -34.06
C ILE A 1017 -22.15 -10.02 -33.33
#